data_AF-A0A937QJZ3-F1
#
_entry.id   AF-A0A937QJZ3-F1
#
_cell.length_a   1.000
_cell.length_b   1.000
_cell.length_c   1.000
_cell.angle_alpha   90.00
_cell.angle_beta   90.00
_cell.angle_gamma   90.00
#
_symmetry.space_group_name_H-M   'P 1'
#
loop_
_entity.id
_entity.type
_entity.pdbx_description
1 polymer ?
#
loop_
_entity_poly.entity_id
_entity_poly.type
_entity_poly.pdbx_seq_one_letter_code
_entity_poly.pdbx_strand_id
1 'polypeptide(L)'
;MFFRSPQADPEISKTTRDGDDSIPTHGRCPKTGRYLGREKKKVGWAGFLPMRFNIRYLNKMGNKPALSKPNGLPILWLLPAAGLLSLIWFLIRVIPKPSRATYPCQRLAAPLAGGFVVWIAALVASAVAYRKARRFFDKSRYAIAGICIALSVMAIWLSLSFTTEAPATAAFVPSEPANRPMGVARGIHPGRVVLVRDPGATGWDGSTGRWWDDDNTDQGAVDVMVSKTIRTLTGRASDADSWDALFRHFNDLRGLGDVGYQRPERIAIKINMNQENSSGGNWSSSVGNPSPHVILSVLKQLIEVAGVPGSAITVYDASRYIGNPIYDKIRSDPNPEMLNIRFVVKNNLARNGRLSAIYGTSNPLHTKSGTAYLPECVTGAKYLINMALLRPHSLFGVTLCAKNHFGSTYFPSGGGWTPSPMHDYGQRSNAMGTYNCLVNLNGHRHLSGKTLLYMVDGLYPARNQSSNVLKWASFGDDWFSGMFASQDPLAIDSVGLDFLRHEDAVSQPITDVTGNPDNYLHEGALADNPPSGTVYDPEGDGTRLASLGVHEHWNNPVDRQYSRNLGTGDGIELVIASFATADGSIENVASGEKYEQLRYAISEARQGDTIVLSEGTYPGGIDFAGKNLTLSSTDPTDPAVVAATVISGGAQAVSFTGGEDANCVLAGLTITGAETGVYCLGSSPTIANCRITNNATGIELHDGSNPTINACEISSNIGAGVEAWVKQAGRSVTHNYPVISNCIIAANGRHGISGGMPTVANCTIVANGAYGVSSIGPTLTNSIVYYNGSDTGLVQIDSSLATVSYSDIQGGWPGEGNIDEVPCFVELGFWDLGDLLDDVSDDFWVRGDYHLRSQAGRWDRSRQSWVQDIITSPCIDTGNPDSDWTAESPPNGGRVNMGAHGGTPQASMSLVAQ
;
A
#
# COMPACT_ATOMS: atom_id res chain seq x y z
N MET A 1 -4.34 -3.40 -66.22
CA MET A 1 -3.70 -2.78 -67.41
C MET A 1 -2.23 -2.60 -67.06
N PHE A 2 -1.30 -3.19 -67.84
CA PHE A 2 0.18 -3.22 -67.72
C PHE A 2 0.81 -3.86 -66.47
N PHE A 3 2.02 -4.46 -66.47
CA PHE A 3 2.72 -5.48 -67.30
C PHE A 3 4.05 -5.81 -66.57
N ARG A 4 4.43 -7.11 -66.51
CA ARG A 4 5.81 -7.69 -66.53
C ARG A 4 6.82 -7.57 -65.35
N SER A 5 7.43 -8.72 -65.06
CA SER A 5 8.68 -9.05 -64.32
C SER A 5 9.95 -8.74 -65.14
N PRO A 6 11.22 -9.19 -64.83
CA PRO A 6 11.78 -9.99 -63.71
C PRO A 6 13.21 -9.62 -63.21
N GLN A 7 13.76 -10.47 -62.32
CA GLN A 7 15.18 -10.79 -62.01
C GLN A 7 15.97 -9.90 -61.02
N ALA A 8 16.44 -10.52 -59.91
CA ALA A 8 17.84 -10.93 -59.73
C ALA A 8 18.05 -11.63 -58.36
N ASP A 9 18.59 -12.86 -58.41
CA ASP A 9 19.39 -13.50 -57.36
C ASP A 9 20.88 -13.26 -57.73
N PRO A 10 21.86 -13.20 -56.80
CA PRO A 10 22.43 -14.45 -56.30
C PRO A 10 23.07 -14.46 -54.88
N GLU A 11 23.24 -15.71 -54.41
CA GLU A 11 24.37 -16.26 -53.64
C GLU A 11 24.49 -16.16 -52.09
N ILE A 12 24.21 -17.31 -51.46
CA ILE A 12 25.11 -18.14 -50.62
C ILE A 12 25.86 -17.46 -49.45
N SER A 13 25.47 -17.84 -48.21
CA SER A 13 26.41 -18.49 -47.28
C SER A 13 25.68 -19.43 -46.30
N LYS A 14 26.15 -20.68 -46.26
CA LYS A 14 25.78 -21.71 -45.29
C LYS A 14 26.60 -21.51 -44.02
N THR A 15 26.00 -21.61 -42.85
CA THR A 15 26.64 -22.27 -41.70
C THR A 15 25.63 -23.08 -40.90
N THR A 16 26.01 -24.33 -40.71
CA THR A 16 25.39 -25.44 -39.99
C THR A 16 25.45 -25.26 -38.47
N ARG A 17 24.46 -25.78 -37.73
CA ARG A 17 24.72 -26.74 -36.63
C ARG A 17 23.45 -27.46 -36.13
N ASP A 18 23.62 -28.77 -36.13
CA ASP A 18 22.84 -29.90 -35.65
C ASP A 18 22.21 -29.80 -34.25
N GLY A 19 21.16 -30.62 -34.05
CA GLY A 19 20.64 -31.01 -32.74
C GLY A 19 19.38 -31.87 -32.84
N ASP A 20 19.55 -33.09 -33.36
CA ASP A 20 18.52 -34.10 -33.66
C ASP A 20 17.88 -34.72 -32.40
N ASP A 21 16.56 -34.84 -32.43
CA ASP A 21 15.70 -35.51 -31.44
C ASP A 21 15.68 -37.02 -31.68
N SER A 22 15.87 -37.83 -30.64
CA SER A 22 15.64 -39.28 -30.72
C SER A 22 14.64 -39.77 -29.67
N ILE A 23 13.50 -40.19 -30.22
CA ILE A 23 12.44 -41.00 -29.62
C ILE A 23 12.98 -42.38 -29.19
N PRO A 24 12.34 -43.06 -28.22
CA PRO A 24 11.97 -44.44 -28.54
C PRO A 24 10.52 -44.82 -28.17
N THR A 25 10.02 -45.72 -29.01
CA THR A 25 8.68 -46.29 -29.16
C THR A 25 8.37 -47.47 -28.23
N HIS A 26 7.10 -47.55 -27.82
CA HIS A 26 6.18 -48.69 -27.58
C HIS A 26 6.64 -50.13 -27.25
N GLY A 27 5.91 -50.76 -26.29
CA GLY A 27 5.48 -52.15 -26.44
C GLY A 27 4.88 -52.90 -25.22
N ARG A 28 3.56 -53.19 -25.29
CA ARG A 28 2.79 -54.38 -24.79
C ARG A 28 2.12 -54.41 -23.38
N CYS A 29 0.81 -54.13 -23.36
CA CYS A 29 -0.39 -54.99 -23.07
C CYS A 29 -0.25 -56.40 -22.38
N PRO A 30 -1.34 -57.05 -21.86
CA PRO A 30 -2.43 -56.60 -20.96
C PRO A 30 -3.03 -57.70 -20.01
N LYS A 31 -4.08 -57.33 -19.24
CA LYS A 31 -5.23 -58.14 -18.71
C LYS A 31 -5.03 -59.16 -17.55
N THR A 32 -5.82 -58.95 -16.48
CA THR A 32 -6.82 -59.82 -15.80
C THR A 32 -7.04 -59.22 -14.39
N GLY A 33 -8.21 -59.12 -13.76
CA GLY A 33 -9.55 -59.63 -14.00
C GLY A 33 -10.17 -60.11 -12.66
N ARG A 34 -11.14 -59.32 -12.15
CA ARG A 34 -12.37 -59.76 -11.42
C ARG A 34 -12.40 -60.06 -9.90
N TYR A 35 -13.24 -59.25 -9.23
CA TYR A 35 -14.46 -59.57 -8.43
C TYR A 35 -14.44 -60.02 -6.94
N LEU A 36 -15.46 -59.45 -6.24
CA LEU A 36 -16.18 -59.86 -5.01
C LEU A 36 -15.53 -59.46 -3.65
N GLY A 37 -16.22 -58.86 -2.68
CA GLY A 37 -17.66 -58.60 -2.55
C GLY A 37 -18.02 -57.88 -1.23
N ARG A 38 -19.23 -57.29 -1.26
CA ARG A 38 -20.22 -57.00 -0.19
C ARG A 38 -19.80 -56.58 1.23
N GLU A 39 -20.31 -55.39 1.57
CA GLU A 39 -21.09 -55.01 2.78
C GLU A 39 -21.01 -55.87 4.06
N LYS A 40 -20.77 -55.20 5.20
CA LYS A 40 -21.75 -55.13 6.30
C LYS A 40 -21.47 -54.00 7.28
N LYS A 41 -22.58 -53.38 7.71
CA LYS A 41 -22.74 -52.30 8.68
C LYS A 41 -22.36 -52.70 10.12
N LYS A 42 -22.06 -51.66 10.92
CA LYS A 42 -22.78 -51.20 12.15
C LYS A 42 -22.04 -51.25 13.51
N VAL A 43 -22.21 -50.11 14.23
CA VAL A 43 -22.08 -49.83 15.68
C VAL A 43 -20.64 -49.76 16.23
N GLY A 44 -20.19 -48.78 17.01
CA GLY A 44 -20.77 -47.61 17.67
C GLY A 44 -19.89 -47.33 18.90
N TRP A 45 -19.43 -46.10 19.12
CA TRP A 45 -18.71 -45.72 20.35
C TRP A 45 -19.21 -44.38 20.86
N ALA A 46 -19.81 -44.42 22.05
CA ALA A 46 -20.14 -43.28 22.87
C ALA A 46 -19.02 -43.01 23.87
N GLY A 47 -18.83 -41.73 24.21
CA GLY A 47 -18.27 -41.27 25.48
C GLY A 47 -16.78 -40.93 25.48
N PHE A 48 -16.44 -39.64 25.42
CA PHE A 48 -15.62 -38.95 26.45
C PHE A 48 -15.67 -37.42 26.21
N LEU A 49 -16.01 -36.68 27.29
CA LEU A 49 -16.21 -35.21 27.35
C LEU A 49 -14.92 -34.39 27.05
N PRO A 50 -15.04 -33.15 26.52
CA PRO A 50 -13.94 -32.19 26.50
C PRO A 50 -13.86 -31.37 27.81
N MET A 51 -12.67 -31.27 28.38
CA MET A 51 -12.37 -30.50 29.59
C MET A 51 -12.32 -28.99 29.25
N ARG A 52 -13.29 -28.22 29.76
CA ARG A 52 -13.31 -26.75 29.73
C ARG A 52 -12.48 -26.19 30.90
N PHE A 53 -11.48 -25.35 30.63
CA PHE A 53 -10.81 -24.53 31.65
C PHE A 53 -11.67 -23.30 31.97
N ASN A 54 -11.99 -23.08 33.24
CA ASN A 54 -12.85 -22.00 33.73
C ASN A 54 -12.02 -21.01 34.57
N ILE A 55 -11.81 -19.79 34.05
CA ILE A 55 -11.04 -18.71 34.67
C ILE A 55 -11.94 -17.94 35.65
N ARG A 56 -12.22 -18.51 36.83
CA ARG A 56 -12.97 -17.81 37.90
C ARG A 56 -12.42 -17.95 39.31
N TYR A 57 -11.23 -18.53 39.50
CA TYR A 57 -10.67 -18.78 40.84
C TYR A 57 -9.35 -18.07 41.18
N LEU A 58 -8.90 -17.09 40.39
CA LEU A 58 -7.65 -16.37 40.64
C LEU A 58 -7.78 -14.97 41.30
N ASN A 59 -9.00 -14.51 41.63
CA ASN A 59 -9.22 -13.15 42.18
C ASN A 59 -9.55 -13.07 43.68
N LYS A 60 -9.23 -14.09 44.48
CA LYS A 60 -9.35 -13.99 45.94
C LYS A 60 -8.18 -14.69 46.63
N MET A 61 -7.04 -14.01 46.70
CA MET A 61 -6.04 -14.19 47.77
C MET A 61 -4.97 -13.09 47.66
N GLY A 62 -5.32 -11.88 48.08
CA GLY A 62 -4.37 -10.79 48.27
C GLY A 62 -4.58 -10.19 49.65
N ASN A 63 -3.98 -10.80 50.68
CA ASN A 63 -3.48 -10.07 51.86
C ASN A 63 -2.77 -10.97 52.89
N LYS A 64 -1.58 -10.49 53.31
CA LYS A 64 -0.76 -10.80 54.51
C LYS A 64 0.43 -11.78 54.37
N PRO A 65 1.50 -11.56 55.18
CA PRO A 65 2.90 -11.72 54.76
C PRO A 65 3.61 -12.99 55.28
N ALA A 66 4.72 -13.30 54.60
CA ALA A 66 5.88 -14.15 54.95
C ALA A 66 5.73 -15.22 56.06
N LEU A 67 5.75 -16.50 55.65
CA LEU A 67 6.64 -17.60 56.10
C LEU A 67 5.97 -18.97 55.91
N SER A 68 6.51 -19.79 55.00
CA SER A 68 6.86 -21.20 55.24
C SER A 68 7.35 -21.83 53.94
N LYS A 69 8.57 -22.39 53.95
CA LYS A 69 9.07 -23.26 52.86
C LYS A 69 8.10 -24.44 52.66
N PRO A 70 7.66 -24.77 51.43
CA PRO A 70 7.15 -26.08 51.14
C PRO A 70 8.29 -26.95 50.60
N ASN A 71 8.58 -28.03 51.32
CA ASN A 71 9.27 -29.19 50.77
C ASN A 71 8.41 -29.77 49.63
N GLY A 72 8.90 -29.71 48.40
CA GLY A 72 8.30 -30.32 47.22
C GLY A 72 9.34 -30.35 46.09
N LEU A 73 9.40 -31.45 45.34
CA LEU A 73 10.41 -31.85 44.33
C LEU A 73 11.35 -30.74 43.82
N PRO A 74 12.66 -30.99 43.69
CA PRO A 74 13.58 -29.98 43.19
C PRO A 74 13.17 -29.58 41.77
N ILE A 75 12.92 -28.28 41.59
CA ILE A 75 12.64 -27.60 40.31
C ILE A 75 13.60 -28.03 39.18
N LEU A 76 14.77 -28.56 39.55
CA LEU A 76 15.79 -29.15 38.71
C LEU A 76 15.30 -30.25 37.73
N TRP A 77 14.22 -30.98 38.03
CA TRP A 77 13.69 -32.03 37.13
C TRP A 77 12.47 -31.63 36.30
N LEU A 78 11.85 -30.47 36.57
CA LEU A 78 10.69 -29.98 35.82
C LEU A 78 11.06 -29.57 34.38
N LEU A 79 12.25 -28.99 34.20
CA LEU A 79 12.72 -28.50 32.90
C LEU A 79 13.06 -29.65 31.90
N PRO A 80 13.80 -30.70 32.29
CA PRO A 80 14.01 -31.86 31.41
C PRO A 80 12.72 -32.61 31.07
N ALA A 81 11.79 -32.73 32.03
CA ALA A 81 10.50 -33.37 31.80
C ALA A 81 9.62 -32.58 30.82
N ALA A 82 9.54 -31.26 30.98
CA ALA A 82 8.80 -30.38 30.07
C ALA A 82 9.42 -30.35 28.66
N GLY A 83 10.75 -30.33 28.56
CA GLY A 83 11.47 -30.41 27.28
C GLY A 83 11.25 -31.74 26.55
N LEU A 84 11.31 -32.87 27.27
CA LEU A 84 11.04 -34.20 26.74
C LEU A 84 9.59 -34.35 26.25
N LEU A 85 8.62 -33.90 27.07
CA LEU A 85 7.20 -33.94 26.71
C LEU A 85 6.92 -33.05 25.49
N SER A 86 7.56 -31.88 25.40
CA SER A 86 7.46 -30.98 24.24
C SER A 86 8.04 -31.62 22.99
N LEU A 87 9.19 -32.31 23.08
CA LEU A 87 9.80 -33.04 21.97
C LEU A 87 8.90 -34.19 21.49
N ILE A 88 8.39 -35.01 22.41
CA ILE A 88 7.48 -36.12 22.08
C ILE A 88 6.22 -35.59 21.39
N TRP A 89 5.63 -34.53 21.94
CA TRP A 89 4.41 -33.94 21.38
C TRP A 89 4.66 -33.33 19.99
N PHE A 90 5.80 -32.65 19.80
CA PHE A 90 6.20 -32.08 18.52
C PHE A 90 6.40 -33.17 17.46
N LEU A 91 7.15 -34.23 17.78
CA LEU A 91 7.39 -35.35 16.85
C LEU A 91 6.09 -36.07 16.46
N ILE A 92 5.21 -36.36 17.43
CA ILE A 92 3.92 -37.03 17.19
C ILE A 92 3.02 -36.20 16.26
N ARG A 93 3.03 -34.87 16.39
CA ARG A 93 2.11 -34.00 15.64
C ARG A 93 2.65 -33.61 14.28
N VAL A 94 3.95 -33.37 14.16
CA VAL A 94 4.59 -32.80 12.97
C VAL A 94 5.05 -33.87 11.98
N ILE A 95 5.57 -35.03 12.42
CA ILE A 95 6.04 -36.09 11.49
C ILE A 95 4.92 -36.58 10.55
N PRO A 96 3.68 -36.84 11.02
CA PRO A 96 2.62 -37.30 10.12
C PRO A 96 2.12 -36.23 9.15
N LYS A 97 2.32 -34.94 9.45
CA LYS A 97 1.92 -33.80 8.60
C LYS A 97 2.79 -32.57 8.91
N PRO A 98 3.87 -32.33 8.14
CA PRO A 98 4.86 -31.30 8.44
C PRO A 98 4.29 -29.87 8.56
N SER A 99 3.21 -29.58 7.83
CA SER A 99 2.53 -28.28 7.87
C SER A 99 2.00 -27.89 9.26
N ARG A 100 1.91 -28.83 10.22
CA ARG A 100 1.43 -28.55 11.59
C ARG A 100 2.45 -27.83 12.47
N ALA A 101 3.71 -27.74 12.03
CA ALA A 101 4.75 -27.00 12.76
C ALA A 101 4.43 -25.49 12.89
N THR A 102 3.60 -24.94 12.00
CA THR A 102 3.19 -23.53 12.01
C THR A 102 2.09 -23.22 13.04
N TYR A 103 1.48 -24.23 13.66
CA TYR A 103 0.40 -24.01 14.63
C TYR A 103 0.92 -23.31 15.90
N PRO A 104 0.16 -22.39 16.51
CA PRO A 104 0.62 -21.60 17.67
C PRO A 104 1.16 -22.44 18.82
N CYS A 105 0.51 -23.58 19.09
CA CYS A 105 0.86 -24.47 20.18
C CYS A 105 2.13 -25.30 19.86
N GLN A 106 2.40 -25.60 18.58
CA GLN A 106 3.64 -26.24 18.13
C GLN A 106 4.80 -25.24 18.06
N ARG A 107 4.52 -23.97 17.72
CA ARG A 107 5.49 -22.87 17.81
C ARG A 107 5.93 -22.60 19.25
N LEU A 108 5.07 -22.82 20.24
CA LEU A 108 5.43 -22.76 21.67
C LEU A 108 6.25 -23.98 22.13
N ALA A 109 5.98 -25.17 21.61
CA ALA A 109 6.72 -26.39 22.00
C ALA A 109 8.07 -26.55 21.31
N ALA A 110 8.24 -26.01 20.10
CA ALA A 110 9.47 -26.18 19.31
C ALA A 110 10.73 -25.66 20.01
N PRO A 111 10.75 -24.46 20.63
CA PRO A 111 11.92 -23.97 21.37
C PRO A 111 12.26 -24.85 22.58
N LEU A 112 11.25 -25.31 23.33
CA LEU A 112 11.44 -26.20 24.49
C LEU A 112 11.99 -27.57 24.08
N ALA A 113 11.51 -28.12 22.97
CA ALA A 113 12.00 -29.36 22.38
C ALA A 113 13.45 -29.20 21.87
N GLY A 114 13.74 -28.11 21.16
CA GLY A 114 15.07 -27.79 20.64
C GLY A 114 16.10 -27.60 21.77
N GLY A 115 15.75 -26.84 22.81
CA GLY A 115 16.59 -26.65 23.99
C GLY A 115 16.90 -27.96 24.70
N PHE A 116 15.92 -28.87 24.80
CA PHE A 116 16.11 -30.20 25.39
C PHE A 116 17.07 -31.09 24.57
N VAL A 117 16.97 -31.06 23.24
CA VAL A 117 17.88 -31.82 22.35
C VAL A 117 19.31 -31.29 22.46
N VAL A 118 19.50 -29.97 22.46
CA VAL A 118 20.81 -29.33 22.64
C VAL A 118 21.41 -29.69 24.00
N TRP A 119 20.60 -29.70 25.05
CA TRP A 119 21.02 -30.08 26.40
C TRP A 119 21.47 -31.56 26.49
N ILE A 120 20.71 -32.50 25.91
CA ILE A 120 21.12 -33.92 25.84
C ILE A 120 22.41 -34.07 25.03
N ALA A 121 22.52 -33.42 23.87
CA ALA A 121 23.71 -33.49 23.04
C ALA A 121 24.96 -33.01 23.79
N ALA A 122 24.84 -31.90 24.53
CA ALA A 122 25.92 -31.36 25.37
C ALA A 122 26.30 -32.31 26.51
N LEU A 123 25.32 -32.93 27.19
CA LEU A 123 25.58 -33.92 28.24
C LEU A 123 26.29 -35.17 27.72
N VAL A 124 25.85 -35.69 26.56
CA VAL A 124 26.47 -36.87 25.92
C VAL A 124 27.88 -36.53 25.46
N ALA A 125 28.07 -35.40 24.79
CA ALA A 125 29.39 -34.94 24.35
C ALA A 125 30.35 -34.77 25.53
N SER A 126 29.89 -34.15 26.62
CA SER A 126 30.65 -33.98 27.86
C SER A 126 31.00 -35.33 28.50
N ALA A 127 30.05 -36.26 28.60
CA ALA A 127 30.29 -37.59 29.16
C ALA A 127 31.30 -38.42 28.32
N VAL A 128 31.21 -38.34 26.99
CA VAL A 128 32.15 -39.02 26.07
C VAL A 128 33.55 -38.41 26.17
N ALA A 129 33.64 -37.07 26.19
CA ALA A 129 34.90 -36.35 26.35
C ALA A 129 35.55 -36.65 27.71
N TYR A 130 34.77 -36.69 28.79
CA TYR A 130 35.24 -37.07 30.13
C TYR A 130 35.74 -38.52 30.18
N ARG A 131 35.01 -39.48 29.60
CA ARG A 131 35.46 -40.89 29.53
C ARG A 131 36.76 -41.04 28.72
N LYS A 132 36.91 -40.28 27.63
CA LYS A 132 38.16 -40.24 26.86
C LYS A 132 39.29 -39.61 27.66
N ALA A 133 39.04 -38.51 28.36
CA ALA A 133 40.02 -37.85 29.23
C ALA A 133 40.56 -38.81 30.29
N ARG A 134 39.68 -39.57 30.96
CA ARG A 134 40.08 -40.58 31.97
C ARG A 134 40.96 -41.68 31.38
N ARG A 135 40.60 -42.24 30.21
CA ARG A 135 41.41 -43.23 29.50
C ARG A 135 42.78 -42.72 29.05
N PHE A 136 42.89 -41.42 28.73
CA PHE A 136 44.17 -40.82 28.36
C PHE A 136 45.02 -40.44 29.58
N PHE A 137 44.38 -40.11 30.71
CA PHE A 137 45.03 -40.00 32.02
C PHE A 137 45.67 -41.32 32.45
N ASP A 138 44.94 -42.43 32.33
CA ASP A 138 45.43 -43.77 32.67
C ASP A 138 46.60 -44.23 31.77
N LYS A 139 46.79 -43.57 30.61
CA LYS A 139 47.88 -43.82 29.66
C LYS A 139 49.00 -42.77 29.73
N SER A 140 49.02 -41.93 30.77
CA SER A 140 49.98 -40.83 30.98
C SER A 140 50.03 -39.80 29.83
N ARG A 141 48.96 -39.67 29.03
CA ARG A 141 48.86 -38.71 27.91
C ARG A 141 48.13 -37.44 28.33
N TYR A 142 48.73 -36.70 29.27
CA TYR A 142 48.09 -35.59 29.97
C TYR A 142 47.63 -34.43 29.07
N ALA A 143 48.38 -34.10 28.01
CA ALA A 143 48.00 -33.03 27.07
C ALA A 143 46.67 -33.33 26.35
N ILE A 144 46.48 -34.58 25.90
CA ILE A 144 45.26 -35.00 25.19
C ILE A 144 44.07 -35.08 26.17
N ALA A 145 44.33 -35.50 27.42
CA ALA A 145 43.32 -35.48 28.46
C ALA A 145 42.86 -34.06 28.81
N GLY A 146 43.79 -33.09 28.86
CA GLY A 146 43.48 -31.67 29.06
C GLY A 146 42.60 -31.10 27.95
N ILE A 147 42.88 -31.41 26.68
CA ILE A 147 42.05 -31.01 25.54
C ILE A 147 40.63 -31.58 25.65
N CYS A 148 40.48 -32.85 26.04
CA CYS A 148 39.17 -33.47 26.21
C CYS A 148 38.34 -32.80 27.33
N ILE A 149 38.98 -32.37 28.41
CA ILE A 149 38.32 -31.63 29.51
C ILE A 149 37.90 -30.24 29.04
N ALA A 150 38.76 -29.53 28.30
CA ALA A 150 38.42 -28.23 27.72
C ALA A 150 37.22 -28.32 26.77
N LEU A 151 37.17 -29.36 25.91
CA LEU A 151 36.03 -29.62 25.03
C LEU A 151 34.74 -29.93 25.81
N SER A 152 34.82 -30.65 26.94
CA SER A 152 33.63 -30.91 27.78
C SER A 152 33.09 -29.65 28.45
N VAL A 153 33.99 -28.77 28.93
CA VAL A 153 33.60 -27.50 29.55
C VAL A 153 33.01 -26.55 28.49
N MET A 154 33.61 -26.50 27.31
CA MET A 154 33.13 -25.70 26.18
C MET A 154 31.74 -26.15 25.72
N ALA A 155 31.46 -27.46 25.65
CA ALA A 155 30.14 -27.98 25.27
C ALA A 155 29.04 -27.61 26.27
N ILE A 156 29.35 -27.65 27.58
CA ILE A 156 28.42 -27.22 28.64
C ILE A 156 28.20 -25.70 28.57
N TRP A 157 29.29 -24.92 28.44
CA TRP A 157 29.24 -23.47 28.37
C TRP A 157 28.43 -22.99 27.16
N LEU A 158 28.67 -23.57 25.98
CA LEU A 158 27.92 -23.28 24.75
C LEU A 158 26.42 -23.59 24.92
N SER A 159 26.06 -24.68 25.61
CA SER A 159 24.65 -25.01 25.88
C SER A 159 23.96 -24.01 26.81
N LEU A 160 24.69 -23.45 27.79
CA LEU A 160 24.18 -22.42 28.70
C LEU A 160 23.99 -21.07 27.99
N SER A 161 24.88 -20.76 27.03
CA SER A 161 24.76 -19.56 26.18
C SER A 161 23.58 -19.62 25.21
N PHE A 162 23.17 -20.80 24.74
CA PHE A 162 22.00 -20.96 23.87
C PHE A 162 20.65 -21.00 24.61
N THR A 163 20.65 -21.20 25.92
CA THR A 163 19.43 -21.34 26.74
C THR A 163 19.08 -20.10 27.56
N THR A 164 19.90 -19.06 27.48
CA THR A 164 19.71 -17.77 28.15
C THR A 164 19.25 -16.71 27.14
N GLU A 165 18.08 -16.90 26.54
CA GLU A 165 17.37 -15.73 26.00
C GLU A 165 16.87 -14.89 27.19
N ALA A 166 17.17 -13.59 27.19
CA ALA A 166 16.60 -12.67 28.16
C ALA A 166 15.07 -12.77 28.08
N PRO A 167 14.34 -12.78 29.22
CA PRO A 167 12.88 -12.76 29.18
C PRO A 167 12.43 -11.56 28.34
N ALA A 168 11.52 -11.80 27.39
CA ALA A 168 10.95 -10.75 26.55
C ALA A 168 10.46 -9.60 27.45
N THR A 169 10.96 -8.40 27.21
CA THR A 169 10.46 -7.21 27.90
C THR A 169 9.01 -7.00 27.48
N ALA A 170 8.12 -6.77 28.45
CA ALA A 170 6.70 -6.58 28.15
C ALA A 170 6.51 -5.36 27.23
N ALA A 171 5.61 -5.49 26.25
CA ALA A 171 5.19 -4.39 25.40
C ALA A 171 4.69 -3.22 26.26
N PHE A 172 4.90 -1.99 25.79
CA PHE A 172 4.41 -0.80 26.49
C PHE A 172 2.88 -0.81 26.58
N VAL A 173 2.39 -0.51 27.78
CA VAL A 173 0.98 -0.24 28.06
C VAL A 173 0.93 1.04 28.89
N PRO A 174 0.09 2.03 28.53
CA PRO A 174 -0.09 3.24 29.33
C PRO A 174 -0.38 2.96 30.79
N SER A 175 0.13 3.83 31.64
CA SER A 175 -0.12 3.75 33.09
C SER A 175 -1.52 4.23 33.48
N GLU A 176 -2.08 5.12 32.66
CA GLU A 176 -3.35 5.79 32.80
C GLU A 176 -4.39 5.23 31.82
N PRO A 177 -5.69 5.34 32.16
CA PRO A 177 -6.74 5.00 31.22
C PRO A 177 -6.72 5.90 29.97
N ALA A 178 -7.18 5.36 28.85
CA ALA A 178 -7.44 6.13 27.64
C ALA A 178 -8.30 7.38 27.90
N ASN A 179 -8.09 8.42 27.08
CA ASN A 179 -8.85 9.67 27.09
C ASN A 179 -8.81 10.42 28.44
N ARG A 180 -7.65 10.43 29.10
CA ARG A 180 -7.41 11.15 30.37
C ARG A 180 -6.36 12.23 30.17
N PRO A 181 -6.74 13.40 29.61
CA PRO A 181 -5.79 14.46 29.31
C PRO A 181 -5.13 15.02 30.57
N MET A 182 -3.82 15.28 30.46
CA MET A 182 -3.02 16.00 31.45
C MET A 182 -2.22 17.11 30.77
N GLY A 183 -1.96 18.18 31.50
CA GLY A 183 -1.30 19.37 30.98
C GLY A 183 -2.25 20.32 30.25
N VAL A 184 -1.68 21.25 29.50
CA VAL A 184 -2.40 22.33 28.83
C VAL A 184 -2.12 22.29 27.33
N ALA A 185 -3.18 22.08 26.56
CA ALA A 185 -3.12 21.98 25.11
C ALA A 185 -2.64 23.30 24.48
N ARG A 186 -1.77 23.21 23.46
CA ARG A 186 -1.15 24.36 22.78
C ARG A 186 -1.41 24.40 21.28
N GLY A 187 -1.20 25.57 20.67
CA GLY A 187 -1.30 25.80 19.23
C GLY A 187 -2.54 26.57 18.80
N ILE A 188 -2.57 26.94 17.52
CA ILE A 188 -3.66 27.71 16.89
C ILE A 188 -5.01 27.00 17.06
N HIS A 189 -4.99 25.67 17.04
CA HIS A 189 -6.04 24.81 17.56
C HIS A 189 -5.42 23.97 18.68
N PRO A 190 -5.75 24.26 19.96
CA PRO A 190 -5.06 23.64 21.09
C PRO A 190 -5.06 22.11 21.04
N GLY A 191 -3.89 21.47 21.12
CA GLY A 191 -3.76 20.01 21.18
C GLY A 191 -4.04 19.29 19.86
N ARG A 192 -4.19 20.03 18.75
CA ARG A 192 -4.40 19.43 17.43
C ARG A 192 -3.14 18.76 16.92
N VAL A 193 -3.28 17.53 16.47
CA VAL A 193 -2.29 16.80 15.68
C VAL A 193 -2.95 16.42 14.35
N VAL A 194 -2.32 16.79 13.24
CA VAL A 194 -2.78 16.39 11.91
C VAL A 194 -2.02 15.16 11.47
N LEU A 195 -2.72 14.19 10.87
CA LEU A 195 -2.15 13.10 10.09
C LEU A 195 -2.58 13.26 8.63
N VAL A 196 -1.60 13.26 7.72
CA VAL A 196 -1.85 13.14 6.27
C VAL A 196 -1.18 11.87 5.79
N ARG A 197 -1.89 11.05 4.99
CA ARG A 197 -1.38 9.80 4.42
C ARG A 197 -1.78 9.69 2.95
N ASP A 198 -0.82 9.41 2.09
CA ASP A 198 -1.03 9.11 0.67
C ASP A 198 -0.18 7.88 0.31
N PRO A 199 -0.79 6.68 0.14
CA PRO A 199 -0.06 5.48 -0.28
C PRO A 199 0.71 5.66 -1.59
N GLY A 200 0.18 6.50 -2.50
CA GLY A 200 0.81 6.80 -3.78
C GLY A 200 2.11 7.60 -3.66
N ALA A 201 2.42 8.16 -2.48
CA ALA A 201 3.67 8.86 -2.24
C ALA A 201 4.88 7.91 -2.13
N THR A 202 4.67 6.60 -1.91
CA THR A 202 5.74 5.64 -1.62
C THR A 202 5.59 4.35 -2.43
N GLY A 203 6.41 4.17 -3.45
CA GLY A 203 6.35 3.03 -4.38
C GLY A 203 7.46 1.99 -4.22
N TRP A 204 8.40 2.15 -3.27
CA TRP A 204 9.58 1.28 -3.23
C TRP A 204 9.22 -0.18 -2.93
N ASP A 205 9.68 -1.08 -3.80
CA ASP A 205 9.48 -2.54 -3.67
C ASP A 205 10.39 -3.19 -2.59
N GLY A 206 11.39 -2.46 -2.10
CA GLY A 206 12.40 -2.94 -1.15
C GLY A 206 13.69 -3.47 -1.81
N SER A 207 13.79 -3.45 -3.14
CA SER A 207 14.93 -4.00 -3.90
C SER A 207 15.42 -3.14 -5.06
N THR A 208 14.52 -2.53 -5.83
CA THR A 208 14.81 -1.79 -7.06
C THR A 208 15.10 -0.34 -6.74
N GLY A 209 16.32 0.13 -7.05
CA GLY A 209 16.76 1.47 -6.68
C GLY A 209 16.81 1.68 -5.15
N ARG A 210 16.63 2.91 -4.71
CA ARG A 210 16.54 3.30 -3.30
C ARG A 210 15.18 3.92 -3.00
N TRP A 211 14.72 3.79 -1.77
CA TRP A 211 13.41 4.34 -1.36
C TRP A 211 13.28 5.85 -1.60
N TRP A 212 14.38 6.60 -1.52
CA TRP A 212 14.40 8.05 -1.72
C TRP A 212 14.63 8.49 -3.18
N ASP A 213 14.74 7.56 -4.13
CA ASP A 213 14.85 7.93 -5.54
C ASP A 213 13.46 8.39 -6.05
N ASP A 214 13.42 9.27 -7.05
CA ASP A 214 12.15 9.84 -7.57
C ASP A 214 11.24 8.79 -8.22
N ASP A 215 11.81 7.68 -8.71
CA ASP A 215 11.06 6.52 -9.20
C ASP A 215 10.30 5.78 -8.07
N ASN A 216 10.72 5.99 -6.81
CA ASN A 216 10.21 5.28 -5.63
C ASN A 216 9.48 6.19 -4.62
N THR A 217 9.64 7.51 -4.72
CA THR A 217 8.92 8.49 -3.91
C THR A 217 8.41 9.62 -4.81
N ASP A 218 7.08 9.74 -4.92
CA ASP A 218 6.43 10.73 -5.77
C ASP A 218 6.50 12.12 -5.11
N GLN A 219 7.28 13.03 -5.70
CA GLN A 219 7.41 14.41 -5.20
C GLN A 219 6.10 15.19 -5.26
N GLY A 220 5.28 15.00 -6.31
CA GLY A 220 4.01 15.70 -6.47
C GLY A 220 3.00 15.28 -5.40
N ALA A 221 2.92 13.99 -5.10
CA ALA A 221 2.11 13.49 -3.99
C ALA A 221 2.57 14.07 -2.65
N VAL A 222 3.89 14.06 -2.38
CA VAL A 222 4.45 14.66 -1.16
C VAL A 222 4.18 16.17 -1.06
N ASP A 223 4.23 16.90 -2.18
CA ASP A 223 3.89 18.33 -2.22
C ASP A 223 2.44 18.60 -1.81
N VAL A 224 1.50 17.80 -2.32
CA VAL A 224 0.09 17.86 -1.91
C VAL A 224 -0.06 17.50 -0.43
N MET A 225 0.67 16.47 0.06
CA MET A 225 0.61 16.09 1.47
C MET A 225 1.08 17.21 2.41
N VAL A 226 2.19 17.89 2.10
CA VAL A 226 2.71 18.99 2.93
C VAL A 226 1.75 20.19 2.90
N SER A 227 1.24 20.58 1.72
CA SER A 227 0.20 21.62 1.60
C SER A 227 -1.01 21.28 2.47
N LYS A 228 -1.55 20.06 2.33
CA LYS A 228 -2.73 19.62 3.08
C LYS A 228 -2.47 19.55 4.59
N THR A 229 -1.26 19.16 4.99
CA THR A 229 -0.84 19.14 6.40
C THR A 229 -0.97 20.52 7.03
N ILE A 230 -0.43 21.55 6.38
CA ILE A 230 -0.39 22.93 6.90
C ILE A 230 -1.78 23.57 6.89
N ARG A 231 -2.56 23.35 5.81
CA ARG A 231 -3.96 23.82 5.71
C ARG A 231 -4.86 23.18 6.76
N THR A 232 -4.77 21.87 6.96
CA THR A 232 -5.56 21.15 7.96
C THR A 232 -5.18 21.54 9.38
N LEU A 233 -3.88 21.76 9.64
CA LEU A 233 -3.39 22.17 10.95
C LEU A 233 -3.94 23.53 11.35
N THR A 234 -4.01 24.47 10.41
CA THR A 234 -4.45 25.85 10.66
C THR A 234 -5.95 26.05 10.48
N GLY A 235 -6.62 25.18 9.71
CA GLY A 235 -8.02 25.33 9.29
C GLY A 235 -8.21 26.42 8.23
N ARG A 236 -7.17 26.76 7.46
CA ARG A 236 -7.22 27.79 6.41
C ARG A 236 -7.39 27.16 5.02
N ALA A 237 -8.02 27.93 4.12
CA ALA A 237 -8.36 27.45 2.78
C ALA A 237 -7.15 27.41 1.84
N SER A 238 -6.14 28.26 2.03
CA SER A 238 -4.95 28.36 1.17
C SER A 238 -3.66 28.15 1.96
N ASP A 239 -2.58 27.75 1.27
CA ASP A 239 -1.26 27.59 1.89
C ASP A 239 -0.71 28.93 2.43
N ALA A 240 -0.92 30.02 1.70
CA ALA A 240 -0.45 31.37 2.08
C ALA A 240 -1.11 31.84 3.39
N ASP A 241 -2.44 31.72 3.49
CA ASP A 241 -3.17 32.08 4.71
C ASP A 241 -2.78 31.18 5.88
N SER A 242 -2.46 29.91 5.60
CA SER A 242 -2.01 28.97 6.62
C SER A 242 -0.66 29.38 7.21
N TRP A 243 0.32 29.69 6.38
CA TRP A 243 1.63 30.16 6.85
C TRP A 243 1.54 31.49 7.59
N ASP A 244 0.81 32.47 7.06
CA ASP A 244 0.61 33.76 7.74
C ASP A 244 -0.04 33.56 9.12
N ALA A 245 -1.06 32.69 9.21
CA ALA A 245 -1.71 32.36 10.48
C ALA A 245 -0.76 31.69 11.48
N LEU A 246 0.12 30.77 11.03
CA LEU A 246 1.12 30.15 11.91
C LEU A 246 2.07 31.20 12.48
N PHE A 247 2.61 32.10 11.65
CA PHE A 247 3.54 33.15 12.10
C PHE A 247 2.87 34.15 13.04
N ARG A 248 1.67 34.64 12.69
CA ARG A 248 0.89 35.56 13.53
C ARG A 248 0.58 34.98 14.88
N HIS A 249 0.03 33.77 14.90
CA HIS A 249 -0.31 33.08 16.15
C HIS A 249 0.94 32.89 17.03
N PHE A 250 2.05 32.47 16.43
CA PHE A 250 3.30 32.27 17.17
C PHE A 250 3.88 33.59 17.70
N ASN A 251 3.84 34.67 16.93
CA ASN A 251 4.36 35.97 17.35
C ASN A 251 3.48 36.58 18.46
N ASP A 252 2.16 36.47 18.36
CA ASP A 252 1.23 36.94 19.39
C ASP A 252 1.42 36.23 20.72
N LEU A 253 1.50 34.89 20.70
CA LEU A 253 1.78 34.06 21.89
C LEU A 253 3.08 34.42 22.61
N ARG A 254 4.02 35.04 21.90
CA ARG A 254 5.33 35.44 22.42
C ARG A 254 5.41 36.92 22.80
N GLY A 255 4.30 37.66 22.73
CA GLY A 255 4.29 39.10 22.97
C GLY A 255 5.06 39.90 21.91
N LEU A 256 5.23 39.34 20.70
CA LEU A 256 5.85 40.01 19.56
C LEU A 256 4.82 40.70 18.65
N GLY A 257 3.52 40.59 19.01
CA GLY A 257 2.38 41.18 18.31
C GLY A 257 1.76 40.28 17.24
N ASP A 258 0.56 40.65 16.78
CA ASP A 258 -0.13 40.01 15.66
C ASP A 258 0.48 40.45 14.31
N VAL A 259 1.63 39.89 14.01
CA VAL A 259 2.38 40.13 12.77
C VAL A 259 2.80 38.81 12.14
N GLY A 260 2.64 38.71 10.82
CA GLY A 260 3.19 37.61 10.03
C GLY A 260 4.72 37.67 9.96
N TYR A 261 5.31 36.78 9.16
CA TYR A 261 6.76 36.74 8.93
C TYR A 261 7.32 38.09 8.47
N GLN A 262 8.42 38.55 9.08
CA GLN A 262 9.10 39.78 8.68
C GLN A 262 10.48 39.46 8.10
N ARG A 263 10.81 40.00 6.93
CA ARG A 263 12.15 39.81 6.35
C ARG A 263 13.19 40.66 7.11
N PRO A 264 14.41 40.14 7.38
CA PRO A 264 14.95 38.81 7.07
C PRO A 264 15.05 37.90 8.31
N GLU A 265 13.93 37.66 9.02
CA GLU A 265 13.92 36.79 10.20
C GLU A 265 14.37 35.37 9.85
N ARG A 266 15.27 34.81 10.66
CA ARG A 266 15.91 33.51 10.37
C ARG A 266 15.09 32.33 10.87
N ILE A 267 15.08 31.26 10.09
CA ILE A 267 14.43 29.97 10.41
C ILE A 267 15.48 28.87 10.46
N ALA A 268 15.52 28.13 11.57
CA ALA A 268 16.26 26.88 11.66
C ALA A 268 15.31 25.69 11.46
N ILE A 269 15.75 24.64 10.77
CA ILE A 269 14.98 23.40 10.58
C ILE A 269 15.82 22.25 11.14
N LYS A 270 15.42 21.70 12.28
CA LYS A 270 16.06 20.53 12.88
C LYS A 270 15.52 19.28 12.21
N ILE A 271 16.38 18.57 11.49
CA ILE A 271 16.04 17.27 10.90
C ILE A 271 16.71 16.13 11.66
N ASN A 272 16.09 14.96 11.75
CA ASN A 272 16.63 13.83 12.51
C ASN A 272 17.60 12.97 11.68
N MET A 273 18.91 13.23 11.80
CA MET A 273 19.94 12.48 11.07
C MET A 273 20.59 11.37 11.92
N ASN A 274 19.89 10.81 12.91
CA ASN A 274 20.51 9.93 13.91
C ASN A 274 21.23 8.69 13.32
N GLN A 275 20.76 8.15 12.19
CA GLN A 275 21.39 7.02 11.48
C GLN A 275 22.63 7.41 10.67
N GLU A 276 22.89 8.71 10.48
CA GLU A 276 23.96 9.21 9.63
C GLU A 276 25.19 9.64 10.45
N ASN A 277 26.03 8.67 10.80
CA ASN A 277 27.22 8.88 11.63
C ASN A 277 28.53 9.01 10.83
N SER A 278 28.60 8.49 9.59
CA SER A 278 29.89 8.35 8.89
C SER A 278 29.82 7.90 7.43
N SER A 279 28.68 7.96 6.73
CA SER A 279 28.52 7.34 5.40
C SER A 279 29.27 8.05 4.26
N GLY A 280 30.10 9.06 4.57
CA GLY A 280 30.66 9.97 3.56
C GLY A 280 29.60 10.87 2.91
N GLY A 281 28.31 10.71 3.27
CA GLY A 281 27.17 11.33 2.61
C GLY A 281 26.34 10.35 1.76
N ASN A 282 26.78 9.11 1.58
CA ASN A 282 26.11 8.12 0.73
C ASN A 282 25.31 7.13 1.58
N TRP A 283 23.99 7.26 1.57
CA TRP A 283 23.11 6.35 2.31
C TRP A 283 23.12 4.93 1.75
N SER A 284 22.99 3.93 2.62
CA SER A 284 22.56 2.59 2.18
C SER A 284 21.05 2.60 1.96
N SER A 285 20.54 1.77 1.04
CA SER A 285 19.08 1.67 0.79
C SER A 285 18.29 1.22 2.03
N SER A 286 18.96 0.69 3.05
CA SER A 286 18.34 0.27 4.29
C SER A 286 18.11 1.39 5.31
N VAL A 287 18.84 2.50 5.29
CA VAL A 287 18.70 3.51 6.35
C VAL A 287 17.40 4.32 6.19
N GLY A 288 16.66 4.53 7.27
CA GLY A 288 15.52 5.45 7.29
C GLY A 288 15.95 6.83 7.76
N ASN A 289 16.61 7.59 6.89
CA ASN A 289 16.83 9.00 7.17
C ASN A 289 15.56 9.81 6.79
N PRO A 290 15.49 11.10 7.12
CA PRO A 290 14.38 11.95 6.70
C PRO A 290 14.27 11.99 5.18
N SER A 291 13.05 11.96 4.67
CA SER A 291 12.75 11.95 3.24
C SER A 291 13.22 13.24 2.59
N PRO A 292 14.11 13.17 1.56
CA PRO A 292 14.50 14.35 0.79
C PRO A 292 13.30 15.13 0.24
N HIS A 293 12.24 14.42 -0.16
CA HIS A 293 11.02 14.97 -0.74
C HIS A 293 10.22 15.83 0.24
N VAL A 294 10.06 15.36 1.49
CA VAL A 294 9.37 16.12 2.55
C VAL A 294 10.15 17.39 2.88
N ILE A 295 11.48 17.29 2.98
CA ILE A 295 12.33 18.46 3.26
C ILE A 295 12.24 19.47 2.12
N LEU A 296 12.38 19.03 0.87
CA LEU A 296 12.27 19.92 -0.29
C LEU A 296 10.90 20.61 -0.32
N SER A 297 9.83 19.86 -0.05
CA SER A 297 8.47 20.38 -0.07
C SER A 297 8.23 21.45 1.01
N VAL A 298 8.70 21.21 2.24
CA VAL A 298 8.65 22.22 3.33
C VAL A 298 9.45 23.47 2.94
N LEU A 299 10.62 23.31 2.30
CA LEU A 299 11.43 24.43 1.84
C LEU A 299 10.73 25.23 0.73
N LYS A 300 10.09 24.58 -0.24
CA LYS A 300 9.28 25.23 -1.28
C LYS A 300 8.14 26.03 -0.65
N GLN A 301 7.41 25.42 0.27
CA GLN A 301 6.35 26.09 1.04
C GLN A 301 6.86 27.35 1.77
N LEU A 302 8.02 27.28 2.43
CA LEU A 302 8.59 28.46 3.09
C LEU A 302 9.03 29.55 2.10
N ILE A 303 9.69 29.18 1.00
CA ILE A 303 10.29 30.14 0.07
C ILE A 303 9.24 30.75 -0.86
N GLU A 304 8.43 29.91 -1.48
CA GLU A 304 7.55 30.26 -2.59
C GLU A 304 6.18 30.74 -2.09
N VAL A 305 5.72 30.23 -0.94
CA VAL A 305 4.41 30.58 -0.37
C VAL A 305 4.56 31.54 0.80
N ALA A 306 5.34 31.20 1.82
CA ALA A 306 5.51 32.06 3.00
C ALA A 306 6.45 33.25 2.79
N GLY A 307 7.17 33.28 1.65
CA GLY A 307 8.05 34.39 1.28
C GLY A 307 9.30 34.50 2.16
N VAL A 308 9.80 33.40 2.71
CA VAL A 308 11.05 33.34 3.47
C VAL A 308 12.23 33.26 2.48
N PRO A 309 13.20 34.19 2.47
CA PRO A 309 14.34 34.07 1.60
C PRO A 309 15.20 32.86 2.00
N GLY A 310 15.70 32.09 1.04
CA GLY A 310 16.51 30.89 1.29
C GLY A 310 17.78 31.18 2.09
N SER A 311 18.33 32.40 1.95
CA SER A 311 19.46 32.90 2.75
C SER A 311 19.17 33.03 4.26
N ALA A 312 17.89 33.06 4.66
CA ALA A 312 17.44 33.09 6.05
C ALA A 312 17.14 31.69 6.61
N ILE A 313 17.23 30.63 5.81
CA ILE A 313 16.92 29.25 6.20
C ILE A 313 18.20 28.46 6.47
N THR A 314 18.21 27.74 7.60
CA THR A 314 19.27 26.78 7.93
C THR A 314 18.69 25.41 8.28
N VAL A 315 19.00 24.39 7.48
CA VAL A 315 18.70 22.99 7.80
C VAL A 315 19.86 22.41 8.61
N TYR A 316 19.60 21.75 9.74
CA TYR A 316 20.69 21.30 10.61
C TYR A 316 20.43 19.99 11.37
N ASP A 317 21.54 19.30 11.67
CA ASP A 317 21.72 18.41 12.81
C ASP A 317 23.16 18.59 13.30
N ALA A 318 23.37 19.25 14.44
CA ALA A 318 24.70 19.60 14.90
C ALA A 318 25.51 18.39 15.39
N SER A 319 24.86 17.24 15.60
CA SER A 319 25.48 16.01 16.09
C SER A 319 25.76 14.96 15.01
N ARG A 320 25.32 15.21 13.78
CA ARG A 320 25.34 14.25 12.66
C ARG A 320 25.74 14.93 11.35
N TYR A 321 25.86 14.14 10.28
CA TYR A 321 26.03 14.66 8.92
C TYR A 321 24.69 14.68 8.18
N ILE A 322 24.52 15.60 7.22
CA ILE A 322 23.35 15.66 6.34
C ILE A 322 23.75 15.04 5.00
N GLY A 323 23.13 13.91 4.66
CA GLY A 323 23.47 13.08 3.50
C GLY A 323 23.29 13.77 2.15
N ASN A 324 23.93 13.21 1.13
CA ASN A 324 23.87 13.67 -0.25
C ASN A 324 22.45 13.60 -0.83
N PRO A 325 21.62 12.57 -0.57
CA PRO A 325 20.24 12.55 -1.09
C PRO A 325 19.41 13.79 -0.76
N ILE A 326 19.53 14.32 0.47
CA ILE A 326 18.85 15.56 0.87
C ILE A 326 19.50 16.77 0.18
N TYR A 327 20.82 16.89 0.29
CA TYR A 327 21.54 18.07 -0.20
C TYR A 327 21.43 18.20 -1.71
N ASP A 328 21.68 17.14 -2.46
CA ASP A 328 21.71 17.14 -3.92
C ASP A 328 20.30 17.44 -4.46
N LYS A 329 19.25 16.84 -3.89
CA LYS A 329 17.86 17.12 -4.28
C LYS A 329 17.47 18.59 -4.09
N ILE A 330 17.95 19.23 -3.02
CA ILE A 330 17.72 20.66 -2.79
C ILE A 330 18.59 21.53 -3.71
N ARG A 331 19.84 21.12 -3.97
CA ARG A 331 20.76 21.86 -4.85
C ARG A 331 20.43 21.70 -6.33
N SER A 332 19.69 20.66 -6.73
CA SER A 332 19.21 20.47 -8.09
C SER A 332 17.95 21.25 -8.42
N ASP A 333 17.29 21.84 -7.42
CA ASP A 333 16.10 22.65 -7.66
C ASP A 333 16.45 23.92 -8.46
N PRO A 334 15.67 24.26 -9.51
CA PRO A 334 15.97 25.40 -10.36
C PRO A 334 15.78 26.77 -9.67
N ASN A 335 15.10 26.82 -8.52
CA ASN A 335 14.87 28.06 -7.80
C ASN A 335 16.18 28.59 -7.16
N PRO A 336 16.65 29.80 -7.50
CA PRO A 336 17.93 30.32 -7.01
C PRO A 336 17.96 30.53 -5.48
N GLU A 337 16.80 30.68 -4.83
CA GLU A 337 16.74 30.78 -3.37
C GLU A 337 17.13 29.46 -2.68
N MET A 338 16.88 28.31 -3.31
CA MET A 338 17.27 26.99 -2.78
C MET A 338 18.80 26.87 -2.66
N LEU A 339 19.55 27.53 -3.55
CA LEU A 339 21.01 27.59 -3.50
C LEU A 339 21.55 28.39 -2.30
N ASN A 340 20.74 29.30 -1.75
CA ASN A 340 21.13 30.13 -0.61
C ASN A 340 20.89 29.47 0.75
N ILE A 341 20.19 28.32 0.79
CA ILE A 341 19.95 27.56 2.02
C ILE A 341 21.26 27.04 2.61
N ARG A 342 21.39 27.16 3.93
CA ARG A 342 22.55 26.69 4.68
C ARG A 342 22.29 25.30 5.27
N PHE A 343 23.28 24.42 5.21
CA PHE A 343 23.26 23.12 5.88
C PHE A 343 24.30 23.11 6.98
N VAL A 344 23.90 22.88 8.23
CA VAL A 344 24.81 22.86 9.39
C VAL A 344 24.90 21.46 9.98
N VAL A 345 26.12 20.96 10.13
CA VAL A 345 26.43 19.58 10.55
C VAL A 345 27.47 19.56 11.67
N LYS A 346 27.71 18.38 12.24
CA LYS A 346 28.80 18.18 13.20
C LYS A 346 30.14 18.68 12.65
N ASN A 347 30.89 19.41 13.48
CA ASN A 347 32.12 20.10 13.10
C ASN A 347 33.15 19.22 12.38
N ASN A 348 33.42 18.01 12.87
CA ASN A 348 34.37 17.09 12.23
C ASN A 348 33.81 16.37 10.99
N LEU A 349 32.54 16.60 10.65
CA LEU A 349 31.88 16.09 9.45
C LEU A 349 31.62 17.19 8.41
N ALA A 350 31.91 18.47 8.71
CA ALA A 350 31.67 19.59 7.81
C ALA A 350 32.56 19.51 6.56
N ARG A 351 31.93 19.34 5.40
CA ARG A 351 32.55 19.22 4.07
C ARG A 351 31.46 19.29 2.99
N ASN A 352 31.85 19.29 1.70
CA ASN A 352 30.93 19.17 0.56
C ASN A 352 29.73 20.12 0.62
N GLY A 353 29.98 21.39 0.96
CA GLY A 353 28.94 22.43 1.06
C GLY A 353 28.14 22.47 2.37
N ARG A 354 28.43 21.58 3.34
CA ARG A 354 27.86 21.65 4.70
C ARG A 354 28.80 22.43 5.64
N LEU A 355 28.22 23.32 6.42
CA LEU A 355 28.89 24.20 7.38
C LEU A 355 29.05 23.51 8.74
N SER A 356 30.13 23.85 9.45
CA SER A 356 30.37 23.37 10.82
C SER A 356 29.42 24.03 11.81
N ALA A 357 28.81 23.22 12.69
CA ALA A 357 28.08 23.72 13.84
C ALA A 357 29.02 24.42 14.82
N ILE A 358 28.61 25.61 15.26
CA ILE A 358 29.28 26.47 16.25
C ILE A 358 28.31 26.60 17.43
N TYR A 359 28.81 26.52 18.66
CA TYR A 359 28.00 26.66 19.87
C TYR A 359 28.30 28.00 20.54
N GLY A 360 27.27 28.60 21.16
CA GLY A 360 27.42 29.80 21.97
C GLY A 360 27.22 29.49 23.46
N THR A 361 27.97 30.16 24.33
CA THR A 361 27.89 29.94 25.79
C THR A 361 26.86 30.81 26.51
N SER A 362 26.27 31.79 25.83
CA SER A 362 25.33 32.76 26.42
C SER A 362 23.93 32.20 26.72
N ASN A 363 23.60 31.02 26.20
CA ASN A 363 22.30 30.37 26.39
C ASN A 363 22.52 28.90 26.80
N PRO A 364 22.99 28.65 28.02
CA PRO A 364 23.24 27.30 28.51
C PRO A 364 21.92 26.54 28.71
N LEU A 365 21.97 25.23 28.43
CA LEU A 365 20.93 24.27 28.79
C LEU A 365 21.38 23.54 30.05
N HIS A 366 20.67 23.76 31.16
CA HIS A 366 20.92 23.11 32.44
C HIS A 366 20.12 21.82 32.58
N THR A 367 20.82 20.72 32.90
CA THR A 367 20.23 19.39 33.07
C THR A 367 20.93 18.65 34.22
N LYS A 368 20.38 17.53 34.70
CA LYS A 368 21.08 16.66 35.66
C LYS A 368 22.36 16.01 35.12
N SER A 369 22.54 15.93 33.79
CA SER A 369 23.79 15.45 33.19
C SER A 369 24.87 16.54 33.07
N GLY A 370 24.59 17.75 33.58
CA GLY A 370 25.45 18.93 33.46
C GLY A 370 24.93 19.95 32.45
N THR A 371 25.72 20.99 32.23
CA THR A 371 25.42 22.10 31.33
C THR A 371 25.80 21.77 29.89
N ALA A 372 24.85 21.88 28.99
CA ALA A 372 25.04 21.81 27.54
C ALA A 372 24.91 23.19 26.90
N TYR A 373 25.35 23.31 25.65
CA TYR A 373 25.20 24.52 24.84
C TYR A 373 24.54 24.19 23.50
N LEU A 374 23.92 25.20 22.89
CA LEU A 374 23.14 25.06 21.66
C LEU A 374 23.87 25.64 20.44
N PRO A 375 23.52 25.22 19.21
CA PRO A 375 24.10 25.77 18.00
C PRO A 375 23.71 27.23 17.80
N GLU A 376 24.62 28.05 17.30
CA GLU A 376 24.35 29.47 17.00
C GLU A 376 23.28 29.65 15.92
N CYS A 377 23.15 28.71 14.98
CA CYS A 377 22.06 28.74 14.01
C CYS A 377 20.68 28.59 14.67
N VAL A 378 20.61 27.99 15.86
CA VAL A 378 19.38 27.84 16.64
C VAL A 378 19.16 29.06 17.54
N THR A 379 20.17 29.46 18.31
CA THR A 379 20.04 30.61 19.22
C THR A 379 19.85 31.92 18.47
N GLY A 380 20.43 32.05 17.27
CA GLY A 380 20.28 33.19 16.36
C GLY A 380 19.09 33.12 15.40
N ALA A 381 18.32 32.02 15.37
CA ALA A 381 17.06 31.96 14.64
C ALA A 381 15.91 32.60 15.44
N LYS A 382 14.92 33.14 14.74
CA LYS A 382 13.67 33.58 15.38
C LYS A 382 12.68 32.43 15.50
N TYR A 383 12.61 31.59 14.47
CA TYR A 383 11.72 30.44 14.38
C TYR A 383 12.53 29.14 14.21
N LEU A 384 12.00 28.05 14.76
CA LEU A 384 12.50 26.68 14.59
C LEU A 384 11.38 25.81 14.01
N ILE A 385 11.71 24.92 13.09
CA ILE A 385 10.85 23.80 12.68
C ILE A 385 11.54 22.53 13.16
N ASN A 386 10.84 21.69 13.91
CA ASN A 386 11.36 20.44 14.45
C ASN A 386 10.78 19.26 13.67
N MET A 387 11.56 18.69 12.74
CA MET A 387 11.17 17.59 11.88
C MET A 387 11.82 16.27 12.33
N ALA A 388 11.05 15.47 13.05
CA ALA A 388 11.45 14.17 13.57
C ALA A 388 11.05 13.02 12.61
N LEU A 389 11.26 11.78 13.06
CA LEU A 389 10.93 10.56 12.31
C LEU A 389 9.92 9.73 13.11
N LEU A 390 9.01 9.03 12.45
CA LEU A 390 8.12 8.09 13.12
C LEU A 390 8.87 6.78 13.40
N ARG A 391 9.44 6.63 14.60
CA ARG A 391 10.36 5.51 14.86
C ARG A 391 10.48 5.06 16.32
N PRO A 392 10.57 3.73 16.57
CA PRO A 392 11.01 3.17 17.85
C PRO A 392 12.48 3.47 18.17
N HIS A 393 12.89 3.28 19.42
CA HIS A 393 14.29 3.45 19.81
C HIS A 393 14.69 2.50 20.94
N SER A 394 15.82 1.83 20.79
CA SER A 394 16.24 0.81 21.78
C SER A 394 16.51 1.36 23.18
N LEU A 395 16.97 2.62 23.30
CA LEU A 395 17.21 3.27 24.60
C LEU A 395 16.02 4.03 25.20
N PHE A 396 15.28 4.81 24.39
CA PHE A 396 14.23 5.73 24.85
C PHE A 396 12.81 5.24 24.51
N GLY A 397 12.70 4.07 23.89
CA GLY A 397 11.45 3.48 23.44
C GLY A 397 10.98 4.05 22.10
N VAL A 398 11.04 5.38 21.94
CA VAL A 398 10.70 6.08 20.70
C VAL A 398 11.72 7.17 20.36
N THR A 399 11.73 7.63 19.10
CA THR A 399 12.41 8.86 18.68
C THR A 399 11.45 9.71 17.90
N LEU A 400 10.83 10.68 18.57
CA LEU A 400 9.90 11.65 18.00
C LEU A 400 10.45 13.08 18.20
N CYS A 401 9.59 14.11 18.23
CA CYS A 401 10.00 15.51 18.24
C CYS A 401 10.82 15.88 19.47
N ALA A 402 10.43 15.42 20.66
CA ALA A 402 11.16 15.72 21.89
C ALA A 402 12.61 15.22 21.83
N LYS A 403 12.79 13.99 21.36
CA LYS A 403 14.10 13.34 21.26
C LYS A 403 14.94 13.90 20.10
N ASN A 404 14.32 14.45 19.06
CA ASN A 404 15.05 15.05 17.94
C ASN A 404 15.95 16.23 18.37
N HIS A 405 15.59 16.93 19.45
CA HIS A 405 16.42 18.00 20.01
C HIS A 405 17.79 17.55 20.52
N PHE A 406 18.02 16.24 20.74
CA PHE A 406 19.37 15.72 21.06
C PHE A 406 20.43 16.11 20.02
N GLY A 407 20.05 16.26 18.75
CA GLY A 407 20.97 16.72 17.72
C GLY A 407 21.39 18.20 17.85
N SER A 408 20.98 18.88 18.92
CA SER A 408 21.31 20.28 19.21
C SER A 408 22.18 20.44 20.47
N THR A 409 22.67 19.37 21.09
CA THR A 409 23.40 19.48 22.36
C THR A 409 24.92 19.42 22.18
N TYR A 410 25.62 20.42 22.73
CA TYR A 410 27.07 20.45 22.85
C TYR A 410 27.49 20.37 24.31
N PHE A 411 28.33 19.38 24.67
CA PHE A 411 28.93 19.25 25.99
C PHE A 411 30.46 19.47 25.90
N PRO A 412 31.00 20.59 26.41
CA PRO A 412 32.44 20.89 26.28
C PRO A 412 33.34 19.81 26.91
N SER A 413 32.95 19.29 28.08
CA SER A 413 33.64 18.21 28.80
C SER A 413 33.10 16.82 28.48
N GLY A 414 32.03 16.70 27.68
CA GLY A 414 31.25 15.48 27.46
C GLY A 414 31.31 14.93 26.03
N GLY A 415 32.31 15.31 25.23
CA GLY A 415 32.51 14.81 23.87
C GLY A 415 32.01 15.72 22.73
N GLY A 416 31.75 17.00 23.03
CA GLY A 416 31.36 18.00 22.04
C GLY A 416 29.91 17.84 21.59
N TRP A 417 29.67 17.85 20.28
CA TRP A 417 28.34 17.65 19.69
C TRP A 417 27.87 16.19 19.85
N THR A 418 27.19 15.91 20.94
CA THR A 418 26.68 14.59 21.30
C THR A 418 25.60 14.68 22.38
N PRO A 419 24.59 13.80 22.35
CA PRO A 419 23.62 13.66 23.45
C PRO A 419 24.06 12.64 24.50
N SER A 420 25.22 11.98 24.33
CA SER A 420 25.64 10.86 25.17
C SER A 420 25.58 11.12 26.69
N PRO A 421 25.96 12.30 27.21
CA PRO A 421 25.84 12.57 28.65
C PRO A 421 24.40 12.46 29.19
N MET A 422 23.40 12.67 28.36
CA MET A 422 21.98 12.66 28.74
C MET A 422 21.34 11.27 28.64
N HIS A 423 22.03 10.27 28.09
CA HIS A 423 21.45 8.96 27.80
C HIS A 423 20.93 8.24 29.04
N ASP A 424 21.53 8.41 30.22
CA ASP A 424 21.09 7.75 31.45
C ASP A 424 19.88 8.43 32.12
N TYR A 425 19.49 9.61 31.63
CA TYR A 425 18.52 10.48 32.28
C TYR A 425 17.17 10.56 31.55
N GLY A 426 16.83 9.59 30.72
CA GLY A 426 15.51 9.52 30.08
C GLY A 426 15.22 8.18 29.41
N GLN A 427 15.95 7.12 29.78
CA GLN A 427 15.77 5.80 29.16
C GLN A 427 14.39 5.25 29.44
N ARG A 428 13.88 4.43 28.52
CA ARG A 428 12.60 3.70 28.68
C ARG A 428 12.61 2.75 29.88
N SER A 429 13.79 2.34 30.35
CA SER A 429 13.97 1.49 31.53
C SER A 429 13.84 2.26 32.86
N ASN A 430 13.93 3.59 32.84
CA ASN A 430 13.74 4.39 34.05
C ASN A 430 12.28 4.31 34.49
N ALA A 431 12.03 4.31 35.80
CA ALA A 431 10.68 4.22 36.34
C ALA A 431 9.84 5.47 35.97
N MET A 432 8.53 5.29 35.82
CA MET A 432 7.58 6.41 35.74
C MET A 432 7.73 7.34 36.95
N GLY A 433 7.52 8.63 36.73
CA GLY A 433 7.67 9.66 37.77
C GLY A 433 9.12 9.83 38.22
N THR A 434 10.07 9.70 37.29
CA THR A 434 11.47 10.05 37.53
C THR A 434 11.89 11.14 36.56
N TYR A 435 12.92 11.90 36.95
CA TYR A 435 13.51 12.94 36.12
C TYR A 435 13.76 12.42 34.69
N ASN A 436 13.23 13.16 33.72
CA ASN A 436 13.51 12.96 32.31
C ASN A 436 14.14 14.18 31.64
N CYS A 437 15.31 13.98 31.03
CA CYS A 437 16.10 15.03 30.37
C CYS A 437 15.46 15.60 29.11
N LEU A 438 14.52 14.87 28.49
CA LEU A 438 13.74 15.37 27.35
C LEU A 438 12.87 16.58 27.76
N VAL A 439 12.45 16.67 29.02
CA VAL A 439 11.66 17.82 29.52
C VAL A 439 12.49 19.10 29.51
N ASN A 440 13.78 19.05 29.88
CA ASN A 440 14.67 20.21 29.77
C ASN A 440 14.85 20.66 28.31
N LEU A 441 15.00 19.71 27.37
CA LEU A 441 15.11 20.04 25.94
C LEU A 441 13.84 20.71 25.41
N ASN A 442 12.67 20.20 25.77
CA ASN A 442 11.39 20.77 25.34
C ASN A 442 10.95 22.00 26.16
N GLY A 443 11.60 22.26 27.29
CA GLY A 443 11.38 23.45 28.08
C GLY A 443 12.25 24.65 27.70
N HIS A 444 13.37 24.42 27.02
CA HIS A 444 14.35 25.47 26.74
C HIS A 444 13.83 26.48 25.70
N ARG A 445 14.03 27.78 25.97
CA ARG A 445 13.43 28.90 25.22
C ARG A 445 13.90 28.99 23.77
N HIS A 446 15.10 28.49 23.48
CA HIS A 446 15.67 28.46 22.13
C HIS A 446 15.37 27.17 21.34
N LEU A 447 14.80 26.15 21.99
CA LEU A 447 14.40 24.91 21.34
C LEU A 447 12.89 24.96 21.10
N SER A 448 12.10 24.24 21.90
CA SER A 448 10.64 24.26 21.81
C SER A 448 10.04 25.65 22.02
N GLY A 449 10.65 26.51 22.86
CA GLY A 449 10.22 27.91 22.99
C GLY A 449 10.36 28.74 21.71
N LYS A 450 11.08 28.26 20.68
CA LYS A 450 11.17 28.85 19.34
C LYS A 450 10.51 28.01 18.25
N THR A 451 9.95 26.85 18.58
CA THR A 451 9.42 25.94 17.57
C THR A 451 8.06 26.39 17.09
N LEU A 452 8.01 26.84 15.84
CA LEU A 452 6.81 27.28 15.13
C LEU A 452 5.93 26.08 14.74
N LEU A 453 6.58 24.98 14.34
CA LEU A 453 5.96 23.80 13.78
C LEU A 453 6.75 22.54 14.17
N TYR A 454 6.04 21.55 14.69
CA TYR A 454 6.54 20.19 14.91
C TYR A 454 6.02 19.30 13.79
N MET A 455 6.91 18.48 13.21
CA MET A 455 6.57 17.53 12.17
C MET A 455 7.21 16.17 12.47
N VAL A 456 6.54 15.11 12.07
CA VAL A 456 7.09 13.74 12.11
C VAL A 456 6.95 13.15 10.72
N ASP A 457 8.08 12.88 10.06
CA ASP A 457 8.13 12.17 8.79
C ASP A 457 7.98 10.66 9.03
N GLY A 458 6.97 10.07 8.41
CA GLY A 458 6.69 8.65 8.43
C GLY A 458 6.54 8.04 7.04
N LEU A 459 7.06 8.64 5.96
CA LEU A 459 6.93 8.02 4.63
C LEU A 459 7.54 6.60 4.64
N TYR A 460 8.78 6.50 5.09
CA TYR A 460 9.53 5.25 5.24
C TYR A 460 10.01 5.07 6.71
N PRO A 461 9.12 4.63 7.62
CA PRO A 461 9.50 4.39 9.00
C PRO A 461 10.50 3.25 9.08
N ALA A 462 11.29 3.19 10.16
CA ALA A 462 12.27 2.13 10.34
C ALA A 462 12.12 1.42 11.67
N ARG A 463 12.73 0.24 11.78
CA ARG A 463 12.54 -0.67 12.91
C ARG A 463 13.02 -0.06 14.21
N ASN A 464 14.17 0.61 14.15
CA ASN A 464 14.70 1.43 15.21
C ASN A 464 15.82 2.32 14.65
N GLN A 465 16.53 3.03 15.52
CA GLN A 465 17.56 4.00 15.14
C GLN A 465 18.81 3.42 14.48
N SER A 466 18.90 2.11 14.32
CA SER A 466 20.07 1.44 13.73
C SER A 466 19.67 0.36 12.73
N SER A 467 18.39 0.24 12.41
CA SER A 467 17.83 -0.84 11.61
C SER A 467 17.14 -0.32 10.34
N ASN A 468 16.76 -1.26 9.49
CA ASN A 468 16.20 -0.98 8.17
C ASN A 468 14.84 -0.27 8.25
N VAL A 469 14.52 0.47 7.19
CA VAL A 469 13.12 0.85 6.89
C VAL A 469 12.23 -0.40 6.84
N LEU A 470 10.97 -0.27 7.25
CA LEU A 470 10.02 -1.38 7.29
C LEU A 470 8.62 -0.96 6.88
N LYS A 471 7.91 -1.91 6.26
CA LYS A 471 6.47 -1.84 5.99
C LYS A 471 5.68 -2.25 7.23
N TRP A 472 4.59 -1.53 7.48
CA TRP A 472 3.77 -1.67 8.67
C TRP A 472 2.67 -2.71 8.45
N ALA A 473 2.59 -3.67 9.35
CA ALA A 473 1.57 -4.71 9.36
C ALA A 473 0.17 -4.12 9.59
N SER A 474 0.07 -3.06 10.41
CA SER A 474 -1.20 -2.33 10.64
C SER A 474 -1.75 -1.61 9.40
N PHE A 475 -0.97 -1.57 8.31
CA PHE A 475 -1.33 -0.97 7.03
C PHE A 475 -1.27 -1.99 5.87
N GLY A 476 -1.45 -3.28 6.17
CA GLY A 476 -1.51 -4.32 5.12
C GLY A 476 -0.14 -4.73 4.58
N ASP A 477 0.92 -4.62 5.41
CA ASP A 477 2.31 -4.84 5.00
C ASP A 477 2.75 -3.86 3.92
N ASP A 478 2.38 -2.59 4.10
CA ASP A 478 2.70 -1.45 3.22
C ASP A 478 3.49 -0.36 3.97
N TRP A 479 4.10 0.58 3.27
CA TRP A 479 4.73 1.74 3.88
C TRP A 479 3.70 2.58 4.66
N PHE A 480 4.14 3.26 5.72
CA PHE A 480 3.24 4.12 6.48
C PHE A 480 2.77 5.31 5.62
N SER A 481 3.62 5.82 4.72
CA SER A 481 3.25 6.78 3.67
C SER A 481 2.55 8.04 4.19
N GLY A 482 2.94 8.47 5.40
CA GLY A 482 2.24 9.53 6.12
C GLY A 482 3.16 10.44 6.90
N MET A 483 2.62 11.56 7.35
CA MET A 483 3.31 12.53 8.19
C MET A 483 2.38 13.14 9.23
N PHE A 484 2.95 13.54 10.36
CA PHE A 484 2.23 14.28 11.40
C PHE A 484 2.70 15.72 11.49
N ALA A 485 1.81 16.62 11.90
CA ALA A 485 2.18 17.98 12.28
C ALA A 485 1.35 18.52 13.46
N SER A 486 1.96 19.39 14.27
CA SER A 486 1.32 20.07 15.39
C SER A 486 2.09 21.33 15.80
N GLN A 487 1.44 22.17 16.61
CA GLN A 487 2.11 23.23 17.41
C GLN A 487 2.22 22.85 18.90
N ASP A 488 1.72 21.68 19.30
CA ASP A 488 1.86 21.13 20.65
C ASP A 488 2.89 19.99 20.65
N PRO A 489 4.06 20.16 21.32
CA PRO A 489 5.14 19.17 21.30
C PRO A 489 4.77 17.85 21.98
N LEU A 490 3.89 17.87 22.98
CA LEU A 490 3.52 16.65 23.71
C LEU A 490 2.38 15.93 23.02
N ALA A 491 1.44 16.65 22.41
CA ALA A 491 0.35 16.03 21.68
C ALA A 491 0.87 15.21 20.50
N ILE A 492 1.77 15.77 19.67
CA ILE A 492 2.33 15.07 18.50
C ILE A 492 3.13 13.83 18.89
N ASP A 493 3.89 13.91 19.98
CA ASP A 493 4.68 12.77 20.46
C ASP A 493 3.79 11.69 21.12
N SER A 494 2.69 12.09 21.77
CA SER A 494 1.67 11.17 22.28
C SER A 494 1.01 10.39 21.15
N VAL A 495 0.60 11.09 20.08
CA VAL A 495 0.03 10.46 18.87
C VAL A 495 1.04 9.54 18.21
N GLY A 496 2.29 9.99 18.01
CA GLY A 496 3.33 9.16 17.43
C GLY A 496 3.61 7.89 18.24
N LEU A 497 3.60 7.98 19.57
CA LEU A 497 3.74 6.83 20.46
C LEU A 497 2.58 5.83 20.31
N ASP A 498 1.35 6.32 20.17
CA ASP A 498 0.16 5.49 20.00
C ASP A 498 0.19 4.67 18.70
N PHE A 499 0.64 5.28 17.60
CA PHE A 499 0.88 4.56 16.35
C PHE A 499 2.00 3.52 16.49
N LEU A 500 3.13 3.89 17.09
CA LEU A 500 4.28 3.00 17.25
C LEU A 500 3.99 1.80 18.16
N ARG A 501 3.28 2.00 19.28
CA ARG A 501 2.92 0.88 20.18
C ARG A 501 1.89 -0.06 19.55
N HIS A 502 1.00 0.47 18.70
CA HIS A 502 0.03 -0.37 18.01
C HIS A 502 0.74 -1.25 16.97
N GLU A 503 1.66 -0.68 16.21
CA GLU A 503 2.47 -1.44 15.26
C GLU A 503 3.33 -2.50 15.98
N ASP A 504 3.99 -2.16 17.10
CA ASP A 504 4.73 -3.13 17.96
C ASP A 504 3.83 -4.30 18.41
N ALA A 505 2.55 -4.05 18.71
CA ALA A 505 1.60 -5.08 19.12
C ALA A 505 1.17 -6.02 17.97
N VAL A 506 1.21 -5.59 16.70
CA VAL A 506 0.78 -6.39 15.54
C VAL A 506 1.93 -6.87 14.66
N SER A 507 3.15 -6.36 14.86
CA SER A 507 4.29 -6.52 13.96
C SER A 507 5.52 -7.01 14.70
N GLN A 508 5.91 -8.27 14.46
CA GLN A 508 7.08 -8.90 15.10
C GLN A 508 8.43 -8.20 14.85
N PRO A 509 8.65 -7.46 13.75
CA PRO A 509 9.86 -6.67 13.58
C PRO A 509 10.00 -5.52 14.58
N ILE A 510 8.90 -4.86 15.00
CA ILE A 510 8.99 -3.80 16.01
C ILE A 510 8.91 -4.44 17.40
N THR A 511 9.95 -4.22 18.21
CA THR A 511 10.06 -4.79 19.58
C THR A 511 10.68 -3.80 20.57
N ASP A 512 10.71 -2.51 20.20
CA ASP A 512 11.45 -1.48 20.91
C ASP A 512 10.53 -0.49 21.65
N VAL A 513 9.22 -0.60 21.50
CA VAL A 513 8.26 0.26 22.24
C VAL A 513 7.92 -0.42 23.56
N THR A 514 8.89 -0.49 24.47
CA THR A 514 8.79 -1.19 25.76
C THR A 514 9.21 -0.28 26.93
N GLY A 515 8.87 -0.67 28.16
CA GLY A 515 9.19 0.11 29.36
C GLY A 515 8.27 1.31 29.53
N ASN A 516 8.83 2.48 29.82
CA ASN A 516 8.14 3.74 30.12
C ASN A 516 8.52 4.86 29.12
N PRO A 517 8.25 4.68 27.81
CA PRO A 517 8.57 5.67 26.78
C PRO A 517 7.80 6.99 26.94
N ASP A 518 6.68 6.99 27.67
CA ASP A 518 5.78 8.11 27.95
C ASP A 518 6.15 8.91 29.22
N ASN A 519 7.17 8.51 29.98
CA ASN A 519 7.55 9.20 31.22
C ASN A 519 7.81 10.70 31.01
N TYR A 520 8.48 11.10 29.91
CA TYR A 520 8.70 12.52 29.63
C TYR A 520 7.43 13.28 29.23
N LEU A 521 6.42 12.58 28.70
CA LEU A 521 5.13 13.18 28.35
C LEU A 521 4.37 13.56 29.62
N HIS A 522 4.37 12.67 30.62
CA HIS A 522 3.81 12.94 31.95
C HIS A 522 4.55 14.08 32.66
N GLU A 523 5.88 14.00 32.73
CA GLU A 523 6.72 15.02 33.37
C GLU A 523 6.61 16.38 32.66
N GLY A 524 6.53 16.40 31.33
CA GLY A 524 6.38 17.63 30.55
C GLY A 524 4.98 18.24 30.63
N ALA A 525 3.94 17.41 30.60
CA ALA A 525 2.56 17.88 30.69
C ALA A 525 2.27 18.50 32.05
N LEU A 526 2.91 18.00 33.11
CA LEU A 526 2.79 18.51 34.47
C LEU A 526 4.07 19.20 34.94
N ALA A 527 4.83 19.87 34.07
CA ALA A 527 6.16 20.40 34.43
C ALA A 527 6.15 21.44 35.57
N ASP A 528 5.01 22.06 35.85
CA ASP A 528 4.78 22.92 37.01
C ASP A 528 4.70 22.14 38.33
N ASN A 529 4.22 20.90 38.30
CA ASN A 529 4.16 19.98 39.43
C ASN A 529 4.35 18.52 38.97
N PRO A 530 5.56 18.15 38.51
CA PRO A 530 5.74 16.88 37.81
C PRO A 530 5.72 15.69 38.78
N PRO A 531 5.31 14.50 38.33
CA PRO A 531 5.27 13.31 39.18
C PRO A 531 6.60 12.99 39.90
N SER A 532 7.75 13.34 39.29
CA SER A 532 9.07 13.15 39.91
C SER A 532 9.42 14.15 41.02
N GLY A 533 8.62 15.21 41.20
CA GLY A 533 8.94 16.33 42.08
C GLY A 533 10.12 17.17 41.62
N THR A 534 10.65 16.94 40.40
CA THR A 534 11.74 17.74 39.84
C THR A 534 11.30 19.19 39.64
N VAL A 535 12.17 20.14 39.98
CA VAL A 535 12.02 21.53 39.51
C VAL A 535 12.75 21.66 38.18
N TYR A 536 12.02 21.65 37.08
CA TYR A 536 12.60 21.85 35.76
C TYR A 536 12.85 23.33 35.52
N ASP A 537 14.12 23.70 35.40
CA ASP A 537 14.61 25.04 35.05
C ASP A 537 15.77 24.86 34.05
N PRO A 538 15.47 24.73 32.74
CA PRO A 538 16.49 24.49 31.73
C PRO A 538 17.38 25.70 31.46
N GLU A 539 16.98 26.92 31.83
CA GLU A 539 17.76 28.15 31.63
C GLU A 539 18.64 28.49 32.85
N GLY A 540 18.34 27.91 34.02
CA GLY A 540 19.05 28.18 35.26
C GLY A 540 18.78 29.57 35.83
N ASP A 541 17.64 30.18 35.49
CA ASP A 541 17.28 31.55 35.87
C ASP A 541 16.35 31.61 37.11
N GLY A 542 16.02 30.46 37.70
CA GLY A 542 15.11 30.32 38.83
C GLY A 542 13.64 30.17 38.44
N THR A 543 13.30 30.22 37.15
CA THR A 543 11.93 30.07 36.66
C THR A 543 11.62 28.60 36.40
N ARG A 544 10.66 28.06 37.15
CA ARG A 544 10.13 26.72 36.89
C ARG A 544 9.34 26.72 35.57
N LEU A 545 9.48 25.65 34.79
CA LEU A 545 8.63 25.39 33.64
C LEU A 545 7.14 25.27 34.03
N ALA A 546 6.27 25.79 33.18
CA ALA A 546 4.86 25.42 33.15
C ALA A 546 4.63 24.21 32.22
N SER A 547 3.42 23.65 32.23
CA SER A 547 3.01 22.59 31.30
C SER A 547 3.47 22.85 29.87
N LEU A 548 4.17 21.90 29.25
CA LEU A 548 4.78 22.05 27.92
C LEU A 548 3.81 21.75 26.77
N GLY A 549 2.66 21.17 27.07
CA GLY A 549 1.67 20.68 26.10
C GLY A 549 0.71 19.71 26.78
N VAL A 550 -0.20 19.13 26.00
CA VAL A 550 -1.15 18.12 26.50
C VAL A 550 -0.73 16.71 26.15
N HIS A 551 -0.95 15.78 27.08
CA HIS A 551 -0.70 14.35 26.90
C HIS A 551 -1.95 13.55 27.25
N GLU A 552 -2.27 12.57 26.41
CA GLU A 552 -3.19 11.46 26.67
C GLU A 552 -2.99 10.38 25.60
N HIS A 553 -3.72 9.28 25.75
CA HIS A 553 -3.78 8.18 24.81
C HIS A 553 -5.18 8.02 24.19
N TRP A 554 -5.25 7.55 22.95
CA TRP A 554 -6.52 7.32 22.25
C TRP A 554 -7.40 6.26 22.93
N ASN A 555 -8.65 6.18 22.53
CA ASN A 555 -9.59 5.14 22.95
C ASN A 555 -9.17 3.73 22.50
N ASN A 556 -8.83 3.55 21.23
CA ASN A 556 -8.44 2.29 20.61
C ASN A 556 -7.77 2.52 19.23
N PRO A 557 -7.02 1.54 18.68
CA PRO A 557 -6.27 1.73 17.42
C PRO A 557 -7.12 1.73 16.14
N VAL A 558 -8.41 1.39 16.23
CA VAL A 558 -9.35 1.43 15.09
C VAL A 558 -9.93 2.82 14.94
N ASP A 559 -10.53 3.36 16.00
CA ASP A 559 -11.18 4.68 15.98
C ASP A 559 -10.16 5.82 16.13
N ARG A 560 -9.08 5.60 16.89
CA ARG A 560 -7.97 6.54 17.12
C ARG A 560 -8.43 7.91 17.66
N GLN A 561 -9.49 7.91 18.47
CA GLN A 561 -10.10 9.14 19.00
C GLN A 561 -9.54 9.53 20.36
N TYR A 562 -9.23 10.81 20.49
CA TYR A 562 -8.78 11.46 21.72
C TYR A 562 -9.91 12.24 22.40
N SER A 563 -9.68 12.81 23.58
CA SER A 563 -10.76 13.42 24.37
C SER A 563 -11.47 14.57 23.64
N ARG A 564 -10.76 15.37 22.82
CA ARG A 564 -11.38 16.41 21.98
C ARG A 564 -12.18 15.83 20.82
N ASN A 565 -11.70 14.77 20.17
CA ASN A 565 -12.47 14.09 19.13
C ASN A 565 -13.81 13.57 19.67
N LEU A 566 -13.85 13.17 20.94
CA LEU A 566 -15.02 12.66 21.65
C LEU A 566 -15.89 13.76 22.29
N GLY A 567 -15.43 15.02 22.32
CA GLY A 567 -16.10 16.11 23.05
C GLY A 567 -16.12 15.92 24.58
N THR A 568 -15.16 15.17 25.14
CA THR A 568 -15.12 14.79 26.56
C THR A 568 -14.09 15.56 27.39
N GLY A 569 -13.23 16.36 26.76
CA GLY A 569 -12.23 17.18 27.44
C GLY A 569 -11.39 18.01 26.48
N ASP A 570 -10.51 18.83 27.05
CA ASP A 570 -9.65 19.78 26.32
C ASP A 570 -8.28 19.18 25.93
N GLY A 571 -8.24 17.87 25.68
CA GLY A 571 -7.01 17.12 25.40
C GLY A 571 -6.48 17.25 23.98
N ILE A 572 -6.13 16.11 23.38
CA ILE A 572 -5.64 15.97 22.01
C ILE A 572 -6.84 15.90 21.05
N GLU A 573 -6.67 16.49 19.87
CA GLU A 573 -7.52 16.28 18.70
C GLU A 573 -6.66 15.70 17.57
N LEU A 574 -6.86 14.43 17.21
CA LEU A 574 -6.26 13.88 16.00
C LEU A 574 -7.17 14.18 14.81
N VAL A 575 -6.67 14.91 13.82
CA VAL A 575 -7.36 15.20 12.56
C VAL A 575 -6.69 14.45 11.43
N ILE A 576 -7.41 13.52 10.81
CA ILE A 576 -6.96 12.86 9.58
C ILE A 576 -7.37 13.77 8.43
N ALA A 577 -6.42 14.27 7.65
CA ALA A 577 -6.75 15.14 6.52
C ALA A 577 -7.45 14.36 5.42
N SER A 578 -8.57 14.89 4.94
CA SER A 578 -9.23 14.41 3.72
C SER A 578 -8.69 15.17 2.51
N PHE A 579 -8.47 14.50 1.39
CA PHE A 579 -8.10 15.11 0.11
C PHE A 579 -9.30 15.67 -0.66
N ALA A 580 -10.51 15.64 -0.06
CA ALA A 580 -11.68 16.27 -0.63
C ALA A 580 -11.50 17.78 -0.84
N THR A 581 -12.16 18.29 -1.87
CA THR A 581 -12.26 19.69 -2.29
C THR A 581 -13.74 20.09 -2.38
N ALA A 582 -14.02 21.39 -2.35
CA ALA A 582 -15.40 21.88 -2.40
C ALA A 582 -16.06 21.63 -3.77
N ASP A 583 -15.28 21.76 -4.85
CA ASP A 583 -15.79 21.83 -6.23
C ASP A 583 -15.17 20.75 -7.15
N GLY A 584 -14.63 19.67 -6.57
CA GLY A 584 -14.01 18.59 -7.35
C GLY A 584 -14.96 17.92 -8.34
N SER A 585 -14.42 17.48 -9.47
CA SER A 585 -15.19 16.84 -10.55
C SER A 585 -15.59 15.38 -10.28
N ILE A 586 -15.00 14.77 -9.23
CA ILE A 586 -15.26 13.39 -8.81
C ILE A 586 -16.00 13.42 -7.49
N GLU A 587 -17.12 12.72 -7.38
CA GLU A 587 -17.94 12.68 -6.17
C GLU A 587 -18.01 11.27 -5.61
N ASN A 588 -17.75 11.09 -4.32
CA ASN A 588 -18.21 9.91 -3.60
C ASN A 588 -19.64 10.18 -3.10
N VAL A 589 -20.61 9.54 -3.75
CA VAL A 589 -22.05 9.76 -3.50
C VAL A 589 -22.45 9.40 -2.08
N ALA A 590 -21.77 8.40 -1.47
CA ALA A 590 -22.11 7.93 -0.12
C ALA A 590 -21.76 8.96 0.95
N SER A 591 -20.67 9.71 0.76
CA SER A 591 -20.23 10.76 1.70
C SER A 591 -20.63 12.17 1.27
N GLY A 592 -20.94 12.40 -0.01
CA GLY A 592 -21.12 13.72 -0.60
C GLY A 592 -19.80 14.50 -0.78
N GLU A 593 -18.66 13.85 -0.54
CA GLU A 593 -17.34 14.46 -0.66
C GLU A 593 -16.91 14.48 -2.13
N LYS A 594 -16.26 15.58 -2.54
CA LYS A 594 -15.77 15.79 -3.90
C LYS A 594 -14.26 15.83 -3.96
N TYR A 595 -13.68 15.44 -5.09
CA TYR A 595 -12.24 15.27 -5.26
C TYR A 595 -11.79 15.76 -6.64
N GLU A 596 -10.56 16.27 -6.71
CA GLU A 596 -9.91 16.62 -7.98
C GLU A 596 -9.25 15.41 -8.66
N GLN A 597 -8.86 14.40 -7.89
CA GLN A 597 -8.14 13.23 -8.40
C GLN A 597 -8.80 11.93 -7.96
N LEU A 598 -8.96 11.02 -8.93
CA LEU A 598 -9.70 9.78 -8.73
C LEU A 598 -9.03 8.87 -7.69
N ARG A 599 -7.70 8.86 -7.65
CA ARG A 599 -6.93 8.11 -6.63
C ARG A 599 -7.32 8.48 -5.20
N TYR A 600 -7.67 9.74 -4.93
CA TYR A 600 -8.08 10.20 -3.61
C TYR A 600 -9.51 9.79 -3.27
N ALA A 601 -10.43 9.88 -4.23
CA ALA A 601 -11.78 9.37 -4.07
C ALA A 601 -11.76 7.86 -3.75
N ILE A 602 -10.96 7.07 -4.47
CA ILE A 602 -10.81 5.64 -4.25
C ILE A 602 -10.13 5.34 -2.90
N SER A 603 -9.06 6.07 -2.55
CA SER A 603 -8.33 5.80 -1.30
C SER A 603 -9.19 6.06 -0.05
N GLU A 604 -10.04 7.09 -0.08
CA GLU A 604 -10.96 7.44 1.01
C GLU A 604 -12.30 6.69 0.97
N ALA A 605 -12.67 6.09 -0.18
CA ALA A 605 -13.89 5.29 -0.31
C ALA A 605 -13.88 4.01 0.55
N ARG A 606 -15.07 3.61 1.00
CA ARG A 606 -15.36 2.35 1.70
C ARG A 606 -15.91 1.33 0.71
N GLN A 607 -15.82 0.04 1.03
CA GLN A 607 -16.44 -0.99 0.21
C GLN A 607 -17.94 -0.72 0.01
N GLY A 608 -18.40 -0.83 -1.23
CA GLY A 608 -19.76 -0.53 -1.65
C GLY A 608 -20.02 0.94 -2.01
N ASP A 609 -19.07 1.86 -1.80
CA ASP A 609 -19.25 3.25 -2.19
C ASP A 609 -19.35 3.40 -3.71
N THR A 610 -20.06 4.44 -4.14
CA THR A 610 -20.20 4.82 -5.55
C THR A 610 -19.45 6.13 -5.79
N ILE A 611 -18.48 6.07 -6.70
CA ILE A 611 -17.69 7.20 -7.17
C ILE A 611 -18.21 7.59 -8.56
N VAL A 612 -18.66 8.84 -8.69
CA VAL A 612 -19.22 9.39 -9.92
C VAL A 612 -18.28 10.44 -10.51
N LEU A 613 -18.00 10.33 -11.81
CA LEU A 613 -17.16 11.24 -12.57
C LEU A 613 -18.04 12.17 -13.38
N SER A 614 -17.86 13.47 -13.18
CA SER A 614 -18.36 14.48 -14.11
C SER A 614 -17.68 14.33 -15.47
N GLU A 615 -18.32 14.82 -16.52
CA GLU A 615 -17.74 14.88 -17.87
C GLU A 615 -16.37 15.56 -17.84
N GLY A 616 -15.38 14.98 -18.51
CA GLY A 616 -13.99 15.39 -18.46
C GLY A 616 -13.02 14.25 -18.78
N THR A 617 -11.74 14.58 -18.88
CA THR A 617 -10.66 13.60 -19.10
C THR A 617 -9.85 13.39 -17.83
N TYR A 618 -9.73 12.14 -17.42
CA TYR A 618 -9.03 11.68 -16.23
C TYR A 618 -7.85 10.79 -16.62
N PRO A 619 -6.71 10.88 -15.94
CA PRO A 619 -5.58 9.99 -16.19
C PRO A 619 -5.95 8.54 -15.84
N GLY A 620 -5.49 7.58 -16.65
CA GLY A 620 -5.55 6.16 -16.32
C GLY A 620 -4.55 5.74 -15.25
N GLY A 621 -4.35 4.43 -15.09
CA GLY A 621 -3.62 3.87 -13.94
C GLY A 621 -4.50 3.73 -12.70
N ILE A 622 -5.80 3.47 -12.91
CA ILE A 622 -6.78 3.35 -11.84
C ILE A 622 -6.77 1.93 -11.27
N ASP A 623 -6.48 1.81 -9.97
CA ASP A 623 -6.55 0.57 -9.20
C ASP A 623 -7.58 0.71 -8.08
N PHE A 624 -8.48 -0.25 -7.95
CA PHE A 624 -9.51 -0.31 -6.91
C PHE A 624 -8.96 -0.80 -5.56
N ALA A 625 -7.70 -1.25 -5.52
CA ALA A 625 -6.98 -1.68 -4.32
C ALA A 625 -7.73 -2.76 -3.52
N GLY A 626 -8.42 -3.67 -4.20
CA GLY A 626 -9.22 -4.74 -3.59
C GLY A 626 -10.54 -4.27 -2.97
N LYS A 627 -10.95 -3.03 -3.19
CA LYS A 627 -12.26 -2.52 -2.75
C LYS A 627 -13.29 -2.76 -3.84
N ASN A 628 -14.38 -3.46 -3.49
CA ASN A 628 -15.56 -3.52 -4.36
C ASN A 628 -16.27 -2.17 -4.34
N LEU A 629 -16.02 -1.32 -5.34
CA LEU A 629 -16.61 0.02 -5.50
C LEU A 629 -17.39 0.09 -6.82
N THR A 630 -18.33 1.02 -6.93
CA THR A 630 -18.86 1.43 -8.25
C THR A 630 -18.13 2.68 -8.72
N LEU A 631 -17.50 2.63 -9.88
CA LEU A 631 -16.94 3.77 -10.60
C LEU A 631 -17.78 4.04 -11.84
N SER A 632 -18.47 5.18 -11.90
CA SER A 632 -19.43 5.50 -12.96
C SER A 632 -19.27 6.91 -13.49
N SER A 633 -19.70 7.16 -14.73
CA SER A 633 -20.07 8.53 -15.14
C SER A 633 -21.39 8.97 -14.48
N THR A 634 -21.75 10.24 -14.65
CA THR A 634 -23.00 10.82 -14.11
C THR A 634 -24.27 10.17 -14.66
N ASP A 635 -24.24 9.71 -15.92
CA ASP A 635 -25.28 8.89 -16.52
C ASP A 635 -24.61 7.82 -17.41
N PRO A 636 -24.45 6.59 -16.90
CA PRO A 636 -23.77 5.54 -17.63
C PRO A 636 -24.59 5.00 -18.81
N THR A 637 -25.85 5.41 -18.97
CA THR A 637 -26.71 5.00 -20.08
C THR A 637 -26.83 6.07 -21.16
N ASP A 638 -26.52 7.34 -20.84
CA ASP A 638 -26.44 8.42 -21.82
C ASP A 638 -25.14 8.34 -22.63
N PRO A 639 -25.22 8.05 -23.93
CA PRO A 639 -24.06 7.92 -24.79
C PRO A 639 -23.20 9.17 -24.91
N ALA A 640 -23.78 10.36 -24.80
CA ALA A 640 -23.05 11.61 -24.86
C ALA A 640 -22.22 11.79 -23.60
N VAL A 641 -22.78 11.46 -22.44
CA VAL A 641 -22.08 11.48 -21.15
C VAL A 641 -20.95 10.45 -21.14
N VAL A 642 -21.20 9.20 -21.55
CA VAL A 642 -20.15 8.17 -21.67
C VAL A 642 -19.01 8.61 -22.58
N ALA A 643 -19.32 9.31 -23.68
CA ALA A 643 -18.31 9.84 -24.60
C ALA A 643 -17.45 10.96 -23.97
N ALA A 644 -18.09 11.81 -23.16
CA ALA A 644 -17.47 12.97 -22.56
C ALA A 644 -16.72 12.65 -21.25
N THR A 645 -16.99 11.50 -20.62
CA THR A 645 -16.29 11.04 -19.42
C THR A 645 -15.21 10.00 -19.78
N VAL A 646 -13.97 10.47 -19.89
CA VAL A 646 -12.85 9.73 -20.49
C VAL A 646 -11.78 9.40 -19.44
N ILE A 647 -11.38 8.13 -19.36
CA ILE A 647 -10.13 7.68 -18.73
C ILE A 647 -9.10 7.45 -19.84
N SER A 648 -7.97 8.15 -19.78
CA SER A 648 -6.98 8.18 -20.85
C SER A 648 -5.57 7.82 -20.37
N GLY A 649 -4.89 6.94 -21.11
CA GLY A 649 -3.48 6.60 -20.91
C GLY A 649 -3.21 5.57 -19.80
N GLY A 650 -1.92 5.31 -19.58
CA GLY A 650 -1.42 4.35 -18.60
C GLY A 650 -1.01 3.01 -19.22
N ALA A 651 -0.17 2.25 -18.52
CA ALA A 651 0.11 0.86 -18.91
C ALA A 651 -1.19 0.04 -18.84
N GLN A 652 -1.94 0.21 -17.76
CA GLN A 652 -3.30 -0.30 -17.61
C GLN A 652 -4.17 0.91 -17.26
N ALA A 653 -5.15 1.26 -18.10
CA ALA A 653 -6.01 2.41 -17.80
C ALA A 653 -6.84 2.15 -16.54
N VAL A 654 -7.43 0.94 -16.43
CA VAL A 654 -8.15 0.47 -15.24
C VAL A 654 -7.73 -0.96 -14.91
N SER A 655 -7.40 -1.24 -13.65
CA SER A 655 -6.95 -2.55 -13.18
C SER A 655 -7.77 -3.08 -11.99
N PHE A 656 -8.01 -4.39 -12.03
CA PHE A 656 -8.64 -5.18 -10.97
C PHE A 656 -7.69 -6.31 -10.59
N THR A 657 -6.90 -6.09 -9.54
CA THR A 657 -5.81 -6.99 -9.14
C THR A 657 -5.89 -7.41 -7.68
N GLY A 658 -6.84 -6.84 -6.91
CA GLY A 658 -7.02 -7.08 -5.49
C GLY A 658 -8.00 -8.22 -5.16
N GLY A 659 -8.53 -8.91 -6.18
CA GLY A 659 -9.54 -9.96 -6.01
C GLY A 659 -10.96 -9.40 -5.96
N GLU A 660 -11.19 -8.27 -6.64
CA GLU A 660 -12.50 -7.65 -6.78
C GLU A 660 -13.52 -8.63 -7.39
N ASP A 661 -14.74 -8.60 -6.88
CA ASP A 661 -15.85 -9.44 -7.34
C ASP A 661 -16.87 -8.63 -8.15
N ALA A 662 -18.00 -9.26 -8.51
CA ALA A 662 -19.02 -8.66 -9.36
C ALA A 662 -19.67 -7.39 -8.77
N ASN A 663 -19.50 -7.12 -7.48
CA ASN A 663 -19.93 -5.87 -6.84
C ASN A 663 -18.96 -4.71 -7.08
N CYS A 664 -17.77 -4.98 -7.63
CA CYS A 664 -16.91 -3.94 -8.18
C CYS A 664 -17.37 -3.64 -9.61
N VAL A 665 -17.84 -2.42 -9.84
CA VAL A 665 -18.54 -2.03 -11.06
C VAL A 665 -17.80 -0.88 -11.75
N LEU A 666 -17.50 -1.04 -13.03
CA LEU A 666 -17.03 0.01 -13.92
C LEU A 666 -18.13 0.33 -14.92
N ALA A 667 -18.70 1.53 -14.90
CA ALA A 667 -19.91 1.85 -15.65
C ALA A 667 -19.83 3.15 -16.45
N GLY A 668 -20.14 3.09 -17.75
CA GLY A 668 -20.45 4.29 -18.52
C GLY A 668 -19.25 5.21 -18.77
N LEU A 669 -18.07 4.66 -19.02
CA LEU A 669 -16.85 5.44 -19.24
C LEU A 669 -16.24 5.15 -20.60
N THR A 670 -15.56 6.14 -21.18
CA THR A 670 -14.66 5.92 -22.32
C THR A 670 -13.25 5.65 -21.81
N ILE A 671 -12.63 4.55 -22.22
CA ILE A 671 -11.31 4.08 -21.80
C ILE A 671 -10.41 3.98 -23.03
N THR A 672 -9.34 4.78 -23.07
CA THR A 672 -8.56 4.97 -24.31
C THR A 672 -7.08 5.26 -24.10
N GLY A 673 -6.27 5.02 -25.13
CA GLY A 673 -4.86 5.43 -25.18
C GLY A 673 -3.91 4.67 -24.24
N ALA A 674 -4.32 3.50 -23.73
CA ALA A 674 -3.50 2.67 -22.85
C ALA A 674 -2.88 1.47 -23.57
N GLU A 675 -1.85 0.85 -22.98
CA GLU A 675 -1.37 -0.46 -23.46
C GLU A 675 -2.47 -1.51 -23.26
N THR A 676 -3.09 -1.54 -22.07
CA THR A 676 -4.29 -2.32 -21.79
C THR A 676 -5.40 -1.41 -21.30
N GLY A 677 -6.58 -1.43 -21.94
CA GLY A 677 -7.73 -0.65 -21.50
C GLY A 677 -8.22 -1.10 -20.12
N VAL A 678 -8.64 -2.36 -20.00
CA VAL A 678 -9.06 -2.96 -18.71
C VAL A 678 -8.27 -4.24 -18.43
N TYR A 679 -7.62 -4.30 -17.27
CA TYR A 679 -6.80 -5.43 -16.86
C TYR A 679 -7.40 -6.15 -15.65
N CYS A 680 -7.63 -7.46 -15.75
CA CYS A 680 -8.15 -8.27 -14.64
C CYS A 680 -7.19 -9.42 -14.29
N LEU A 681 -6.72 -9.46 -13.05
CA LEU A 681 -5.88 -10.53 -12.52
C LEU A 681 -6.57 -11.22 -11.34
N GLY A 682 -7.01 -12.47 -11.53
CA GLY A 682 -7.72 -13.24 -10.50
C GLY A 682 -9.00 -12.57 -9.97
N SER A 683 -9.63 -11.69 -10.77
CA SER A 683 -10.72 -10.81 -10.35
C SER A 683 -11.92 -10.94 -11.30
N SER A 684 -13.13 -10.67 -10.80
CA SER A 684 -14.39 -10.89 -11.55
C SER A 684 -15.33 -9.68 -11.46
N PRO A 685 -14.90 -8.47 -11.88
CA PRO A 685 -15.70 -7.25 -11.82
C PRO A 685 -16.86 -7.24 -12.83
N THR A 686 -17.78 -6.30 -12.66
CA THR A 686 -18.81 -5.95 -13.65
C THR A 686 -18.35 -4.74 -14.46
N ILE A 687 -18.28 -4.87 -15.79
CA ILE A 687 -17.92 -3.80 -16.73
C ILE A 687 -19.14 -3.54 -17.60
N ALA A 688 -19.74 -2.36 -17.49
CA ALA A 688 -21.06 -2.08 -18.09
C ALA A 688 -21.10 -0.75 -18.84
N ASN A 689 -21.73 -0.73 -20.02
CA ASN A 689 -21.96 0.52 -20.78
C ASN A 689 -20.68 1.33 -21.11
N CYS A 690 -19.51 0.69 -21.10
CA CYS A 690 -18.24 1.37 -21.36
C CYS A 690 -17.90 1.38 -22.85
N ARG A 691 -17.10 2.37 -23.25
CA ARG A 691 -16.43 2.42 -24.56
C ARG A 691 -14.95 2.15 -24.35
N ILE A 692 -14.44 1.04 -24.85
CA ILE A 692 -13.05 0.61 -24.64
C ILE A 692 -12.36 0.64 -26.01
N THR A 693 -11.65 1.74 -26.28
CA THR A 693 -11.25 2.08 -27.65
C THR A 693 -9.86 2.65 -27.78
N ASN A 694 -9.19 2.39 -28.90
CA ASN A 694 -7.84 2.92 -29.21
C ASN A 694 -6.81 2.58 -28.13
N ASN A 695 -6.84 1.36 -27.60
CA ASN A 695 -5.81 0.81 -26.72
C ASN A 695 -4.97 -0.21 -27.49
N ALA A 696 -3.80 -0.60 -26.96
CA ALA A 696 -3.05 -1.69 -27.57
C ALA A 696 -3.82 -3.02 -27.43
N THR A 697 -4.44 -3.28 -26.27
CA THR A 697 -5.44 -4.34 -26.06
C THR A 697 -6.67 -3.75 -25.36
N GLY A 698 -7.88 -4.16 -25.74
CA GLY A 698 -9.11 -3.68 -25.10
C GLY A 698 -9.25 -4.14 -23.66
N ILE A 699 -9.45 -5.44 -23.45
CA ILE A 699 -9.59 -6.07 -22.14
C ILE A 699 -8.67 -7.29 -22.03
N GLU A 700 -7.88 -7.40 -20.96
CA GLU A 700 -7.02 -8.55 -20.69
C GLU A 700 -7.41 -9.28 -19.40
N LEU A 701 -7.50 -10.62 -19.49
CA LEU A 701 -7.91 -11.50 -18.39
C LEU A 701 -6.83 -12.53 -18.07
N HIS A 702 -6.44 -12.60 -16.79
CA HIS A 702 -5.42 -13.49 -16.28
C HIS A 702 -5.88 -14.25 -15.03
N ASP A 703 -5.26 -15.41 -14.79
CA ASP A 703 -5.33 -16.15 -13.51
C ASP A 703 -6.75 -16.52 -13.04
N GLY A 704 -7.65 -16.83 -13.98
CA GLY A 704 -9.02 -17.24 -13.65
C GLY A 704 -9.96 -16.05 -13.42
N SER A 705 -9.67 -14.92 -14.06
CA SER A 705 -10.55 -13.75 -14.08
C SER A 705 -11.83 -14.02 -14.88
N ASN A 706 -13.00 -13.74 -14.29
CA ASN A 706 -14.31 -14.03 -14.90
C ASN A 706 -15.23 -12.79 -14.83
N PRO A 707 -14.87 -11.67 -15.46
CA PRO A 707 -15.71 -10.49 -15.42
C PRO A 707 -17.03 -10.69 -16.17
N THR A 708 -18.04 -9.92 -15.76
CA THR A 708 -19.25 -9.71 -16.55
C THR A 708 -19.08 -8.44 -17.38
N ILE A 709 -19.07 -8.56 -18.70
CA ILE A 709 -18.90 -7.46 -19.65
C ILE A 709 -20.23 -7.28 -20.37
N ASN A 710 -20.95 -6.20 -20.09
CA ASN A 710 -22.30 -6.00 -20.59
C ASN A 710 -22.48 -4.65 -21.29
N ALA A 711 -23.19 -4.61 -22.41
CA ALA A 711 -23.54 -3.37 -23.11
C ALA A 711 -22.32 -2.48 -23.44
N CYS A 712 -21.14 -3.10 -23.61
CA CYS A 712 -19.90 -2.38 -23.88
C CYS A 712 -19.64 -2.31 -25.39
N GLU A 713 -18.97 -1.24 -25.79
CA GLU A 713 -18.42 -1.10 -27.14
C GLU A 713 -16.90 -1.19 -27.07
N ILE A 714 -16.35 -2.29 -27.61
CA ILE A 714 -14.93 -2.62 -27.56
C ILE A 714 -14.39 -2.53 -28.98
N SER A 715 -13.78 -1.39 -29.31
CA SER A 715 -13.48 -1.07 -30.70
C SER A 715 -12.11 -0.50 -30.95
N SER A 716 -11.59 -0.65 -32.17
CA SER A 716 -10.42 0.13 -32.63
C SER A 716 -9.17 -0.07 -31.76
N ASN A 717 -9.08 -1.18 -31.04
CA ASN A 717 -7.87 -1.53 -30.29
C ASN A 717 -6.88 -2.18 -31.27
N ILE A 718 -5.59 -1.90 -31.12
CA ILE A 718 -4.55 -2.40 -32.05
C ILE A 718 -4.51 -3.93 -32.04
N GLY A 719 -4.69 -4.52 -30.86
CA GLY A 719 -4.69 -5.95 -30.59
C GLY A 719 -6.09 -6.56 -30.62
N ALA A 720 -6.36 -7.46 -29.67
CA ALA A 720 -7.68 -8.07 -29.53
C ALA A 720 -8.64 -7.15 -28.75
N GLY A 721 -9.95 -7.32 -28.99
CA GLY A 721 -10.97 -6.66 -28.18
C GLY A 721 -10.97 -7.19 -26.74
N VAL A 722 -11.10 -8.51 -26.59
CA VAL A 722 -11.00 -9.21 -25.30
C VAL A 722 -9.98 -10.34 -25.42
N GLU A 723 -8.94 -10.34 -24.59
CA GLU A 723 -7.89 -11.35 -24.57
C GLU A 723 -7.85 -12.10 -23.23
N ALA A 724 -8.06 -13.41 -23.28
CA ALA A 724 -8.14 -14.28 -22.11
C ALA A 724 -6.96 -15.26 -22.06
N TRP A 725 -5.95 -14.93 -21.28
CA TRP A 725 -4.71 -15.70 -21.14
C TRP A 725 -4.89 -16.97 -20.32
N VAL A 726 -4.41 -18.09 -20.84
CA VAL A 726 -4.42 -19.38 -20.15
C VAL A 726 -3.12 -19.56 -19.36
N LYS A 727 -3.22 -19.73 -18.05
CA LYS A 727 -2.05 -20.00 -17.20
C LYS A 727 -1.80 -21.48 -17.02
N GLN A 728 -0.61 -21.93 -17.42
CA GLN A 728 -0.14 -23.29 -17.16
C GLN A 728 0.95 -23.27 -16.07
N ALA A 729 0.65 -23.86 -14.92
CA ALA A 729 1.57 -24.00 -13.79
C ALA A 729 1.74 -25.48 -13.45
N GLY A 730 2.78 -26.11 -14.00
CA GLY A 730 3.01 -27.55 -13.87
C GLY A 730 1.89 -28.36 -14.53
N ARG A 731 1.13 -29.13 -13.72
CA ARG A 731 -0.03 -29.92 -14.18
C ARG A 731 -1.37 -29.18 -14.04
N SER A 732 -1.35 -27.94 -13.53
CA SER A 732 -2.56 -27.12 -13.40
C SER A 732 -2.68 -26.19 -14.60
N VAL A 733 -3.86 -26.16 -15.21
CA VAL A 733 -4.23 -25.20 -16.26
C VAL A 733 -5.39 -24.38 -15.71
N THR A 734 -5.26 -23.06 -15.76
CA THR A 734 -6.28 -22.11 -15.29
C THR A 734 -6.82 -21.37 -16.51
N HIS A 735 -8.13 -21.48 -16.72
CA HIS A 735 -8.85 -20.81 -17.80
C HIS A 735 -9.67 -19.65 -17.23
N ASN A 736 -9.93 -18.66 -18.08
CA ASN A 736 -10.86 -17.56 -17.81
C ASN A 736 -12.21 -17.85 -18.48
N TYR A 737 -13.29 -17.49 -17.80
CA TYR A 737 -14.68 -17.72 -18.19
C TYR A 737 -15.48 -16.41 -18.15
N PRO A 738 -15.10 -15.39 -18.94
CA PRO A 738 -15.86 -14.14 -18.96
C PRO A 738 -17.27 -14.36 -19.50
N VAL A 739 -18.21 -13.57 -18.98
CA VAL A 739 -19.58 -13.47 -19.51
C VAL A 739 -19.68 -12.17 -20.28
N ILE A 740 -20.00 -12.24 -21.57
CA ILE A 740 -20.03 -11.10 -22.48
C ILE A 740 -21.41 -11.01 -23.09
N SER A 741 -22.14 -9.92 -22.83
CA SER A 741 -23.51 -9.76 -23.31
C SER A 741 -23.84 -8.39 -23.86
N ASN A 742 -24.66 -8.32 -24.90
CA ASN A 742 -25.13 -7.05 -25.48
C ASN A 742 -23.98 -6.13 -25.95
N CYS A 743 -22.82 -6.71 -26.29
CA CYS A 743 -21.63 -5.96 -26.64
C CYS A 743 -21.46 -5.80 -28.15
N ILE A 744 -20.89 -4.67 -28.55
CA ILE A 744 -20.37 -4.45 -29.91
C ILE A 744 -18.85 -4.57 -29.84
N ILE A 745 -18.27 -5.55 -30.53
CA ILE A 745 -16.83 -5.79 -30.57
C ILE A 745 -16.36 -5.63 -32.01
N ALA A 746 -15.79 -4.47 -32.33
CA ALA A 746 -15.60 -4.08 -33.72
C ALA A 746 -14.24 -3.43 -34.04
N ALA A 747 -13.72 -3.66 -35.25
CA ALA A 747 -12.52 -2.97 -35.74
C ALA A 747 -11.26 -3.12 -34.85
N ASN A 748 -11.16 -4.18 -34.05
CA ASN A 748 -9.92 -4.48 -33.35
C ASN A 748 -8.92 -5.10 -34.34
N GLY A 749 -7.65 -4.73 -34.27
CA GLY A 749 -6.63 -5.12 -35.26
C GLY A 749 -6.32 -6.62 -35.28
N ARG A 750 -6.71 -7.37 -34.24
CA ARG A 750 -6.62 -8.84 -34.19
C ARG A 750 -8.02 -9.46 -34.04
N HIS A 751 -8.21 -10.29 -33.00
CA HIS A 751 -9.46 -11.00 -32.78
C HIS A 751 -10.48 -10.11 -32.07
N GLY A 752 -11.77 -10.34 -32.28
CA GLY A 752 -12.79 -9.76 -31.40
C GLY A 752 -12.61 -10.29 -29.98
N ILE A 753 -12.61 -11.62 -29.83
CA ILE A 753 -12.36 -12.32 -28.57
C ILE A 753 -11.28 -13.39 -28.80
N SER A 754 -10.24 -13.43 -27.96
CA SER A 754 -9.18 -14.43 -27.99
C SER A 754 -9.03 -15.17 -26.65
N GLY A 755 -8.72 -16.47 -26.71
CA GLY A 755 -8.42 -17.32 -25.55
C GLY A 755 -9.62 -17.65 -24.66
N GLY A 756 -9.34 -18.26 -23.50
CA GLY A 756 -10.36 -18.62 -22.50
C GLY A 756 -11.49 -19.54 -22.99
N MET A 757 -12.59 -19.52 -22.23
CA MET A 757 -13.85 -20.24 -22.50
C MET A 757 -15.04 -19.28 -22.26
N PRO A 758 -15.21 -18.24 -23.10
CA PRO A 758 -16.18 -17.19 -22.87
C PRO A 758 -17.62 -17.66 -23.08
N THR A 759 -18.56 -17.08 -22.34
CA THR A 759 -20.00 -17.15 -22.64
C THR A 759 -20.41 -15.84 -23.30
N VAL A 760 -20.94 -15.90 -24.52
CA VAL A 760 -21.26 -14.75 -25.36
C VAL A 760 -22.74 -14.79 -25.74
N ALA A 761 -23.49 -13.75 -25.41
CA ALA A 761 -24.92 -13.68 -25.67
C ALA A 761 -25.32 -12.31 -26.23
N ASN A 762 -26.16 -12.29 -27.28
CA ASN A 762 -26.64 -11.03 -27.87
C ASN A 762 -25.49 -10.08 -28.25
N CYS A 763 -24.38 -10.57 -28.83
CA CYS A 763 -23.25 -9.69 -29.19
C CYS A 763 -23.15 -9.51 -30.70
N THR A 764 -22.64 -8.36 -31.13
CA THR A 764 -22.24 -8.11 -32.51
C THR A 764 -20.72 -8.03 -32.59
N ILE A 765 -20.09 -9.02 -33.21
CA ILE A 765 -18.63 -9.13 -33.38
C ILE A 765 -18.30 -8.97 -34.86
N VAL A 766 -17.72 -7.83 -35.24
CA VAL A 766 -17.71 -7.40 -36.64
C VAL A 766 -16.46 -6.61 -37.03
N ALA A 767 -15.98 -6.79 -38.27
CA ALA A 767 -14.88 -5.98 -38.81
C ALA A 767 -13.55 -6.06 -38.03
N ASN A 768 -13.31 -7.10 -37.22
CA ASN A 768 -12.01 -7.31 -36.57
C ASN A 768 -10.99 -7.85 -37.60
N GLY A 769 -9.71 -7.53 -37.43
CA GLY A 769 -8.64 -7.83 -38.40
C GLY A 769 -8.34 -9.33 -38.57
N ALA A 770 -8.70 -10.17 -37.59
CA ALA A 770 -8.57 -11.62 -37.62
C ALA A 770 -9.93 -12.29 -37.31
N TYR A 771 -9.95 -13.51 -36.75
CA TYR A 771 -11.20 -14.19 -36.38
C TYR A 771 -12.06 -13.34 -35.43
N GLY A 772 -13.38 -13.37 -35.59
CA GLY A 772 -14.29 -12.77 -34.62
C GLY A 772 -14.10 -13.38 -33.23
N VAL A 773 -14.00 -14.71 -33.17
CA VAL A 773 -13.70 -15.45 -31.93
C VAL A 773 -12.62 -16.50 -32.18
N SER A 774 -11.53 -16.47 -31.42
CA SER A 774 -10.51 -17.53 -31.39
C SER A 774 -10.31 -18.00 -29.96
N SER A 775 -10.96 -19.10 -29.56
CA SER A 775 -10.98 -19.54 -28.15
C SER A 775 -11.14 -21.04 -27.99
N ILE A 776 -10.84 -21.56 -26.79
CA ILE A 776 -10.76 -23.01 -26.57
C ILE A 776 -12.14 -23.66 -26.67
N GLY A 777 -13.13 -23.09 -25.98
CA GLY A 777 -14.51 -23.60 -25.95
C GLY A 777 -15.50 -22.50 -25.61
N PRO A 778 -15.77 -21.58 -26.56
CA PRO A 778 -16.74 -20.52 -26.35
C PRO A 778 -18.17 -21.07 -26.44
N THR A 779 -19.09 -20.45 -25.71
CA THR A 779 -20.54 -20.65 -25.89
C THR A 779 -21.14 -19.38 -26.48
N LEU A 780 -21.76 -19.46 -27.65
CA LEU A 780 -22.37 -18.32 -28.35
C LEU A 780 -23.88 -18.54 -28.50
N THR A 781 -24.67 -17.52 -28.20
CA THR A 781 -26.12 -17.51 -28.46
C THR A 781 -26.61 -16.13 -28.88
N ASN A 782 -27.60 -16.07 -29.77
CA ASN A 782 -28.24 -14.82 -30.23
C ASN A 782 -27.24 -13.78 -30.78
N SER A 783 -26.08 -14.22 -31.27
CA SER A 783 -24.98 -13.30 -31.59
C SER A 783 -24.75 -13.25 -33.10
N ILE A 784 -24.18 -12.15 -33.58
CA ILE A 784 -23.78 -11.95 -34.96
C ILE A 784 -22.26 -11.92 -35.01
N VAL A 785 -21.64 -12.82 -35.77
CA VAL A 785 -20.19 -12.84 -36.01
C VAL A 785 -19.96 -12.79 -37.52
N TYR A 786 -19.65 -11.60 -38.02
CA TYR A 786 -19.67 -11.31 -39.45
C TYR A 786 -18.60 -10.29 -39.86
N TYR A 787 -18.11 -10.36 -41.09
CA TYR A 787 -17.11 -9.44 -41.65
C TYR A 787 -15.78 -9.35 -40.89
N ASN A 788 -15.40 -10.39 -40.12
CA ASN A 788 -14.09 -10.44 -39.47
C ASN A 788 -13.06 -11.12 -40.40
N GLY A 789 -11.80 -10.70 -40.29
CA GLY A 789 -10.66 -11.21 -41.06
C GLY A 789 -10.30 -10.34 -42.26
N SER A 790 -9.01 -10.37 -42.65
CA SER A 790 -8.47 -9.57 -43.77
C SER A 790 -8.47 -10.29 -45.13
N ASP A 791 -8.87 -11.57 -45.20
CA ASP A 791 -8.75 -12.34 -46.44
C ASP A 791 -9.78 -13.47 -46.57
N THR A 792 -10.10 -13.79 -47.83
CA THR A 792 -11.26 -14.53 -48.39
C THR A 792 -11.64 -15.94 -47.86
N GLY A 793 -11.04 -16.42 -46.77
CA GLY A 793 -11.44 -17.67 -46.10
C GLY A 793 -12.35 -17.38 -44.91
N LEU A 794 -13.67 -17.44 -45.13
CA LEU A 794 -14.81 -17.02 -44.26
C LEU A 794 -14.85 -17.54 -42.80
N VAL A 795 -13.78 -18.08 -42.21
CA VAL A 795 -13.80 -18.61 -40.84
C VAL A 795 -13.97 -17.48 -39.84
N GLN A 796 -15.09 -17.47 -39.13
CA GLN A 796 -15.39 -16.46 -38.10
C GLN A 796 -15.02 -16.92 -36.68
N ILE A 797 -15.06 -18.23 -36.45
CA ILE A 797 -14.79 -18.86 -35.16
C ILE A 797 -13.66 -19.89 -35.35
N ASP A 798 -12.56 -19.67 -34.66
CA ASP A 798 -11.46 -20.63 -34.53
C ASP A 798 -11.55 -21.30 -33.15
N SER A 799 -12.10 -22.52 -33.13
CA SER A 799 -12.27 -23.30 -31.91
C SER A 799 -12.48 -24.78 -32.21
N SER A 800 -12.03 -25.64 -31.29
CA SER A 800 -12.29 -27.09 -31.35
C SER A 800 -13.44 -27.55 -30.46
N LEU A 801 -13.94 -26.70 -29.54
CA LEU A 801 -14.98 -27.04 -28.57
C LEU A 801 -16.12 -26.01 -28.51
N ALA A 802 -16.25 -25.15 -29.53
CA ALA A 802 -17.30 -24.12 -29.56
C ALA A 802 -18.70 -24.75 -29.60
N THR A 803 -19.60 -24.18 -28.78
CA THR A 803 -21.04 -24.44 -28.83
C THR A 803 -21.75 -23.17 -29.28
N VAL A 804 -22.42 -23.22 -30.43
CA VAL A 804 -23.06 -22.05 -31.04
C VAL A 804 -24.49 -22.41 -31.39
N SER A 805 -25.44 -21.59 -30.96
CA SER A 805 -26.86 -21.75 -31.28
C SER A 805 -27.52 -20.40 -31.53
N TYR A 806 -28.57 -20.37 -32.34
CA TYR A 806 -29.37 -19.18 -32.62
C TYR A 806 -28.52 -17.94 -32.94
N SER A 807 -27.46 -18.11 -33.74
CA SER A 807 -26.50 -17.06 -34.06
C SER A 807 -26.26 -16.98 -35.56
N ASP A 808 -25.95 -15.78 -36.05
CA ASP A 808 -25.61 -15.52 -37.45
C ASP A 808 -24.09 -15.50 -37.63
N ILE A 809 -23.56 -16.50 -38.33
CA ILE A 809 -22.11 -16.71 -38.48
C ILE A 809 -21.76 -16.76 -39.96
N GLN A 810 -20.95 -15.80 -40.41
CA GLN A 810 -20.52 -15.75 -41.81
C GLN A 810 -19.79 -17.03 -42.22
N GLY A 811 -20.19 -17.63 -43.34
CA GLY A 811 -19.65 -18.91 -43.80
C GLY A 811 -20.26 -20.14 -43.12
N GLY A 812 -21.22 -19.93 -42.22
CA GLY A 812 -22.01 -20.94 -41.53
C GLY A 812 -21.31 -21.59 -40.34
N TRP A 813 -22.12 -22.03 -39.37
CA TRP A 813 -21.65 -22.83 -38.23
C TRP A 813 -22.70 -23.86 -37.79
N PRO A 814 -22.31 -25.13 -37.52
CA PRO A 814 -23.27 -26.15 -37.09
C PRO A 814 -23.86 -25.83 -35.71
N GLY A 815 -25.18 -25.90 -35.59
CA GLY A 815 -25.89 -25.69 -34.33
C GLY A 815 -27.37 -25.40 -34.54
N GLU A 816 -28.17 -25.56 -33.49
CA GLU A 816 -29.60 -25.27 -33.56
C GLU A 816 -29.84 -23.78 -33.81
N GLY A 817 -30.70 -23.45 -34.79
CA GLY A 817 -31.11 -22.07 -35.06
C GLY A 817 -30.05 -21.14 -35.63
N ASN A 818 -28.84 -21.63 -35.94
CA ASN A 818 -27.82 -20.80 -36.58
C ASN A 818 -28.17 -20.50 -38.04
N ILE A 819 -27.80 -19.31 -38.49
CA ILE A 819 -27.96 -18.84 -39.86
C ILE A 819 -26.61 -18.32 -40.42
N ASP A 820 -26.55 -18.15 -41.74
CA ASP A 820 -25.45 -17.50 -42.46
C ASP A 820 -26.10 -16.57 -43.48
N GLU A 821 -26.52 -15.40 -43.00
CA GLU A 821 -27.22 -14.42 -43.82
C GLU A 821 -26.55 -13.06 -43.66
N VAL A 822 -26.70 -12.19 -44.65
CA VAL A 822 -26.14 -10.83 -44.51
C VAL A 822 -26.91 -10.09 -43.39
N PRO A 823 -26.24 -9.58 -42.33
CA PRO A 823 -26.94 -8.99 -41.18
C PRO A 823 -27.77 -7.74 -41.51
N CYS A 824 -27.49 -7.07 -42.65
CA CYS A 824 -28.14 -5.84 -43.07
C CYS A 824 -28.09 -4.73 -41.99
N PHE A 825 -26.89 -4.46 -41.44
CA PHE A 825 -26.67 -3.30 -40.57
C PHE A 825 -27.02 -1.98 -41.27
N VAL A 826 -27.35 -0.94 -40.51
CA VAL A 826 -27.59 0.41 -41.05
C VAL A 826 -26.35 0.90 -41.76
N GLU A 827 -25.22 0.88 -41.06
CA GLU A 827 -23.94 1.36 -41.56
C GLU A 827 -22.80 0.61 -40.88
N LEU A 828 -21.92 0.01 -41.68
CA LEU A 828 -20.67 -0.52 -41.15
C LEU A 828 -19.75 0.65 -40.80
N GLY A 829 -19.05 0.56 -39.67
CA GLY A 829 -17.99 1.51 -39.39
C GLY A 829 -16.85 1.37 -40.40
N PHE A 830 -16.05 2.41 -40.52
CA PHE A 830 -14.91 2.45 -41.43
C PHE A 830 -13.76 3.26 -40.82
N TRP A 831 -12.53 2.94 -41.24
CA TRP A 831 -11.37 3.77 -40.95
C TRP A 831 -11.36 4.95 -41.92
N ASP A 832 -11.43 6.17 -41.39
CA ASP A 832 -11.19 7.38 -42.16
C ASP A 832 -9.67 7.60 -42.25
N LEU A 833 -9.12 7.63 -43.46
CA LEU A 833 -7.68 7.55 -43.74
C LEU A 833 -6.95 8.92 -43.68
N GLY A 834 -7.52 9.88 -42.94
CA GLY A 834 -6.96 11.21 -42.80
C GLY A 834 -6.73 11.96 -44.13
N ASP A 835 -5.98 13.08 -44.05
CA ASP A 835 -5.62 13.88 -45.24
C ASP A 835 -4.33 13.36 -45.91
N LEU A 836 -3.55 12.50 -45.24
CA LEU A 836 -2.24 12.02 -45.68
C LEU A 836 -2.16 10.48 -45.64
N LEU A 837 -2.24 9.85 -46.82
CA LEU A 837 -2.22 8.38 -47.01
C LEU A 837 -1.03 7.62 -46.39
N ASP A 838 0.05 8.31 -46.00
CA ASP A 838 1.26 7.71 -45.43
C ASP A 838 1.39 7.96 -43.90
N ASP A 839 0.47 8.71 -43.29
CA ASP A 839 0.46 9.02 -41.86
C ASP A 839 -0.66 8.28 -41.13
N VAL A 840 -0.49 6.97 -40.92
CA VAL A 840 -1.46 6.13 -40.17
C VAL A 840 -1.73 6.60 -38.72
N SER A 841 -1.12 7.70 -38.26
CA SER A 841 -1.39 8.29 -36.96
C SER A 841 -2.59 9.26 -36.96
N ASP A 842 -3.06 9.71 -38.12
CA ASP A 842 -4.30 10.48 -38.27
C ASP A 842 -5.53 9.62 -38.64
N ASP A 843 -5.32 8.35 -39.00
CA ASP A 843 -6.37 7.36 -39.20
C ASP A 843 -7.23 7.20 -37.93
N PHE A 844 -8.53 7.43 -38.05
CA PHE A 844 -9.46 7.21 -36.94
C PHE A 844 -10.67 6.38 -37.36
N TRP A 845 -11.16 5.57 -36.44
CA TRP A 845 -12.33 4.76 -36.67
C TRP A 845 -13.60 5.60 -36.57
N VAL A 846 -14.31 5.72 -37.69
CA VAL A 846 -15.67 6.23 -37.74
C VAL A 846 -16.61 5.08 -37.37
N ARG A 847 -17.34 5.27 -36.27
CA ARG A 847 -18.29 4.28 -35.77
C ARG A 847 -19.44 4.05 -36.74
N GLY A 848 -19.77 2.78 -36.94
CA GLY A 848 -20.96 2.35 -37.65
C GLY A 848 -22.21 2.39 -36.76
N ASP A 849 -23.35 2.21 -37.42
CA ASP A 849 -24.64 1.95 -36.79
C ASP A 849 -25.01 0.48 -37.03
N TYR A 850 -24.80 -0.33 -35.99
CA TYR A 850 -25.00 -1.78 -36.01
C TYR A 850 -26.42 -2.22 -35.65
N HIS A 851 -27.39 -1.29 -35.63
CA HIS A 851 -28.79 -1.69 -35.64
C HIS A 851 -29.13 -2.45 -36.92
N LEU A 852 -30.07 -3.38 -36.84
CA LEU A 852 -30.54 -4.14 -37.99
C LEU A 852 -31.53 -3.28 -38.80
N ARG A 853 -31.41 -3.25 -40.13
CA ARG A 853 -32.41 -2.56 -40.95
C ARG A 853 -33.78 -3.22 -40.84
N SER A 854 -34.84 -2.42 -40.78
CA SER A 854 -36.22 -2.91 -40.71
C SER A 854 -37.19 -2.02 -41.48
N GLN A 855 -38.03 -2.64 -42.31
CA GLN A 855 -39.14 -1.95 -42.97
C GLN A 855 -40.26 -1.55 -41.99
N ALA A 856 -40.35 -2.20 -40.82
CA ALA A 856 -41.28 -1.81 -39.76
C ALA A 856 -40.75 -0.64 -38.93
N GLY A 857 -39.44 -0.60 -38.71
CA GLY A 857 -38.74 0.49 -38.06
C GLY A 857 -37.49 0.01 -37.33
N ARG A 858 -36.39 0.74 -37.46
CA ARG A 858 -35.19 0.61 -36.62
C ARG A 858 -35.00 1.84 -35.75
N TRP A 859 -34.30 1.69 -34.63
CA TRP A 859 -33.98 2.80 -33.76
C TRP A 859 -32.88 3.69 -34.39
N ASP A 860 -33.14 4.99 -34.51
CA ASP A 860 -32.14 6.00 -34.87
C ASP A 860 -31.77 6.80 -33.63
N ARG A 861 -30.55 6.57 -33.13
CA ARG A 861 -30.03 7.22 -31.93
C ARG A 861 -29.91 8.73 -32.06
N SER A 862 -29.52 9.22 -33.24
CA SER A 862 -29.30 10.64 -33.48
C SER A 862 -30.60 11.45 -33.45
N ARG A 863 -31.71 10.80 -33.85
CA ARG A 863 -33.05 11.40 -33.88
C ARG A 863 -33.93 11.00 -32.71
N GLN A 864 -33.51 10.03 -31.90
CA GLN A 864 -34.32 9.37 -30.88
C GLN A 864 -35.69 8.93 -31.41
N SER A 865 -35.70 8.34 -32.61
CA SER A 865 -36.93 8.03 -33.34
C SER A 865 -36.79 6.74 -34.15
N TRP A 866 -37.93 6.14 -34.52
CA TRP A 866 -37.95 4.96 -35.41
C TRP A 866 -37.91 5.37 -36.88
N VAL A 867 -37.02 4.76 -37.65
CA VAL A 867 -36.83 4.99 -39.10
C VAL A 867 -37.16 3.72 -39.86
N GLN A 868 -37.97 3.82 -40.91
CA GLN A 868 -38.28 2.69 -41.78
C GLN A 868 -37.22 2.57 -42.89
N ASP A 869 -36.68 1.38 -43.04
CA ASP A 869 -35.74 1.05 -44.11
C ASP A 869 -36.47 0.39 -45.29
N ILE A 870 -35.73 0.15 -46.38
CA ILE A 870 -36.24 -0.55 -47.57
C ILE A 870 -36.08 -2.07 -47.51
N ILE A 871 -35.36 -2.57 -46.50
CA ILE A 871 -35.05 -3.98 -46.30
C ILE A 871 -35.23 -4.34 -44.83
N THR A 872 -35.68 -5.56 -44.57
CA THR A 872 -35.77 -6.13 -43.22
C THR A 872 -34.67 -7.18 -43.07
N SER A 873 -33.85 -7.03 -42.03
CA SER A 873 -32.76 -7.96 -41.74
C SER A 873 -33.28 -9.37 -41.43
N PRO A 874 -32.61 -10.42 -41.91
CA PRO A 874 -32.91 -11.81 -41.52
C PRO A 874 -32.55 -12.12 -40.06
N CYS A 875 -31.83 -11.24 -39.37
CA CYS A 875 -31.48 -11.37 -37.95
C CYS A 875 -32.61 -10.89 -37.00
N ILE A 876 -33.72 -10.39 -37.53
CA ILE A 876 -34.90 -9.97 -36.75
C ILE A 876 -35.79 -11.19 -36.45
N ASP A 877 -36.25 -11.34 -35.21
CA ASP A 877 -37.08 -12.44 -34.71
C ASP A 877 -36.48 -13.85 -34.89
N THR A 878 -35.14 -13.97 -35.00
CA THR A 878 -34.47 -15.26 -35.30
C THR A 878 -33.60 -15.81 -34.17
N GLY A 879 -33.47 -15.10 -33.04
CA GLY A 879 -32.75 -15.58 -31.86
C GLY A 879 -33.42 -16.77 -31.16
N ASN A 880 -32.91 -17.19 -30.02
CA ASN A 880 -33.42 -18.33 -29.27
C ASN A 880 -34.86 -18.07 -28.79
N PRO A 881 -35.84 -18.94 -29.14
CA PRO A 881 -37.24 -18.81 -28.72
C PRO A 881 -37.47 -18.72 -27.21
N ASP A 882 -36.54 -19.26 -26.41
CA ASP A 882 -36.62 -19.24 -24.94
C ASP A 882 -35.97 -18.00 -24.32
N SER A 883 -35.32 -17.14 -25.12
CA SER A 883 -34.74 -15.89 -24.64
C SER A 883 -35.81 -14.83 -24.38
N ASP A 884 -35.55 -13.97 -23.40
CA ASP A 884 -36.43 -12.84 -23.09
C ASP A 884 -36.37 -11.79 -24.20
N TRP A 885 -37.50 -11.55 -24.84
CA TRP A 885 -37.71 -10.55 -25.88
C TRP A 885 -38.59 -9.39 -25.40
N THR A 886 -39.09 -9.44 -24.16
CA THR A 886 -40.15 -8.53 -23.67
C THR A 886 -39.71 -7.07 -23.55
N ALA A 887 -38.41 -6.81 -23.55
CA ALA A 887 -37.83 -5.47 -23.59
C ALA A 887 -37.81 -4.87 -25.00
N GLU A 888 -38.02 -5.64 -26.08
CA GLU A 888 -38.05 -5.14 -27.45
C GLU A 888 -39.34 -4.38 -27.76
N SER A 889 -39.23 -3.25 -28.46
CA SER A 889 -40.37 -2.38 -28.76
C SER A 889 -41.31 -3.00 -29.80
N PRO A 890 -42.65 -2.98 -29.60
CA PRO A 890 -43.59 -3.56 -30.56
C PRO A 890 -43.70 -2.75 -31.86
N PRO A 891 -43.95 -3.38 -33.02
CA PRO A 891 -44.07 -4.84 -33.22
C PRO A 891 -42.71 -5.55 -33.09
N ASN A 892 -42.66 -6.65 -32.33
CA ASN A 892 -41.41 -7.34 -31.93
C ASN A 892 -41.45 -8.86 -32.15
N GLY A 893 -42.42 -9.36 -32.94
CA GLY A 893 -42.51 -10.75 -33.37
C GLY A 893 -42.73 -11.81 -32.28
N GLY A 894 -42.60 -11.46 -30.99
CA GLY A 894 -42.59 -12.40 -29.87
C GLY A 894 -41.33 -13.26 -29.78
N ARG A 895 -40.20 -12.80 -30.36
CA ARG A 895 -38.93 -13.54 -30.38
C ARG A 895 -37.76 -12.57 -30.47
N VAL A 896 -36.68 -12.84 -29.74
CA VAL A 896 -35.54 -11.93 -29.65
C VAL A 896 -34.80 -11.79 -30.98
N ASN A 897 -34.36 -10.57 -31.31
CA ASN A 897 -33.44 -10.31 -32.40
C ASN A 897 -32.03 -10.83 -32.07
N MET A 898 -31.24 -11.19 -33.09
CA MET A 898 -29.81 -11.47 -32.90
C MET A 898 -28.98 -10.17 -32.83
N GLY A 899 -27.85 -10.21 -32.13
CA GLY A 899 -26.86 -9.13 -32.05
C GLY A 899 -26.99 -8.22 -30.83
N ALA A 900 -26.11 -7.22 -30.74
CA ALA A 900 -25.93 -6.31 -29.61
C ALA A 900 -27.20 -5.60 -29.10
N HIS A 901 -28.15 -5.36 -30.00
CA HIS A 901 -29.39 -4.66 -29.71
C HIS A 901 -30.57 -5.59 -29.45
N GLY A 902 -30.41 -6.91 -29.67
CA GLY A 902 -31.44 -7.90 -29.39
C GLY A 902 -31.77 -7.98 -27.91
N GLY A 903 -33.06 -8.08 -27.59
CA GLY A 903 -33.56 -8.08 -26.21
C GLY A 903 -33.48 -6.71 -25.54
N THR A 904 -33.32 -5.62 -26.29
CA THR A 904 -33.25 -4.26 -25.77
C THR A 904 -34.38 -3.39 -26.31
N PRO A 905 -34.71 -2.25 -25.65
CA PRO A 905 -35.68 -1.29 -26.18
C PRO A 905 -35.35 -0.71 -27.56
N GLN A 906 -34.09 -0.82 -27.98
CA GLN A 906 -33.57 -0.32 -29.25
C GLN A 906 -33.55 -1.39 -30.35
N ALA A 907 -33.99 -2.62 -30.06
CA ALA A 907 -34.10 -3.69 -31.04
C ALA A 907 -35.01 -3.28 -32.22
N SER A 908 -34.59 -3.58 -33.45
CA SER A 908 -35.37 -3.26 -34.64
C SER A 908 -36.71 -4.01 -34.69
N MET A 909 -37.75 -3.34 -35.15
CA MET A 909 -39.12 -3.85 -35.14
C MET A 909 -39.35 -4.94 -36.20
N SER A 910 -40.29 -5.84 -35.90
CA SER A 910 -40.79 -6.88 -36.78
C SER A 910 -41.81 -6.36 -37.79
N LEU A 911 -41.82 -6.94 -39.00
CA LEU A 911 -42.87 -6.70 -40.00
C LEU A 911 -44.23 -7.27 -39.58
N VAL A 912 -44.27 -8.19 -38.62
CA VAL A 912 -45.48 -8.85 -38.18
C VAL A 912 -45.85 -8.34 -36.79
N ALA A 913 -46.97 -7.64 -36.69
CA ALA A 913 -47.65 -7.44 -35.41
C ALA A 913 -48.35 -8.76 -35.04
N GLN A 914 -48.09 -9.28 -33.84
CA GLN A 914 -48.92 -10.36 -33.30
C GLN A 914 -50.32 -9.86 -32.94
#